data_AF-A0A081BWL4-F1
#
_entry.id   AF-A0A081BWL4-F1
#
_cell.length_a   1.000
_cell.length_b   1.000
_cell.length_c   1.000
_cell.angle_alpha   90.00
_cell.angle_beta   90.00
_cell.angle_gamma   90.00
#
_symmetry.space_group_name_H-M   'P 1'
#
loop_
_entity.id
_entity.type
_entity.pdbx_description
1 polymer ?
#
loop_
_entity_poly.entity_id
_entity_poly.type
_entity_poly.pdbx_seq_one_letter_code
_entity_poly.pdbx_strand_id
1 'polypeptide(L)'
;MIYTFYSYKGGVGRSMALVNIAHLMYNDGWKVLIVDWDLEAPGLERFLFSTKQIDNALAYRGIMNMLQDYKEKLLDFQPEEGTSFFPVYDIVEEYIVDITPNKNEDKDNQAKLSFLSAGQRKGKQFLEYSNEVKRFDWQDFYQNWEGEVYFEWLREQFNERFDVVLIDSRTGVTEMGGVCTYQLADVVVLFCAANEQNIDGTLHMVESFSDHRLPELRHNRELKTVIVPSRIERVSETEKLNVFRQKVKERFLDFLPEELFEVKDKNNKTDRRSFLEEIEIPYVPYYAFEEIIAVTQKDSYKKRSLELEKSYNGLFNALKKFLPQEQRKKKPQKEEFIGIPDHYQPRLTVYIVWHPHYEEGQRFANYLYSWLTRDVRNPVSRRIGIPLFFRNMSDAKSGAPLPIPFDDSHHTVVVALVDDHLVASDRWDAYLGTLWEKTQSPNSPHRLFPVSMSLYAFNLYSRVPEVNFIRVHDLGKERQPAALVRSLTHELCRLLLAQERTVVPSGTDVSFAPVKLFLSHAKRDGLDIAEHFRDYLYRKTALKSFFDANDIAPSYSFAEEIKAQIQDAAVLAIQTDAYASREWCRREILMAKQMERPLVVVNALSNNEERSFPYLGNVATLRWKMDQIQENLELYDQAIESALDLLLYEVLKDVYLRQYFEDLRQLFDLPETIYWSSRPPELLTLLHLQKTLKQQNIKMLIYPDPPIGMEEMEILSALVPDLEFTTPMFLRR
;
A
#
# COMPACT_ATOMS: atom_id res chain seq x y z
N MET A 1 17.96 4.84 -7.74
CA MET A 1 18.17 5.81 -8.84
C MET A 1 18.01 5.10 -10.16
N ILE A 2 17.14 5.59 -11.06
CA ILE A 2 16.80 4.93 -12.33
C ILE A 2 17.32 5.73 -13.52
N TYR A 3 18.20 5.12 -14.30
CA TYR A 3 18.71 5.66 -15.56
C TYR A 3 18.08 4.92 -16.74
N THR A 4 17.39 5.65 -17.60
CA THR A 4 16.84 5.09 -18.85
C THR A 4 17.74 5.47 -20.00
N PHE A 5 18.32 4.46 -20.66
CA PHE A 5 19.12 4.63 -21.85
C PHE A 5 18.18 4.67 -23.04
N TYR A 6 18.20 5.76 -23.79
CA TYR A 6 17.27 6.04 -24.88
C TYR A 6 18.01 6.49 -26.16
N SER A 7 17.42 6.22 -27.32
CA SER A 7 17.86 6.85 -28.57
C SER A 7 16.72 7.00 -29.56
N TYR A 8 16.77 8.06 -30.37
CA TYR A 8 15.77 8.29 -31.41
C TYR A 8 15.81 7.22 -32.51
N LYS A 9 17.00 6.73 -32.87
CA LYS A 9 17.19 5.64 -33.84
C LYS A 9 17.97 4.47 -33.25
N GLY A 10 17.71 3.29 -33.80
CA GLY A 10 18.42 2.04 -33.50
C GLY A 10 19.87 2.06 -33.96
N GLY A 11 20.69 1.20 -33.33
CA GLY A 11 22.06 0.94 -33.77
C GLY A 11 23.09 1.99 -33.35
N VAL A 12 22.78 2.88 -32.40
CA VAL A 12 23.70 3.93 -31.93
C VAL A 12 24.65 3.48 -30.80
N GLY A 13 24.52 2.24 -30.32
CA GLY A 13 25.40 1.66 -29.29
C GLY A 13 24.88 1.75 -27.85
N ARG A 14 23.60 2.11 -27.68
CA ARG A 14 22.90 2.28 -26.39
C ARG A 14 23.00 1.05 -25.47
N SER A 15 22.59 -0.13 -25.93
CA SER A 15 22.61 -1.37 -25.14
C SER A 15 24.02 -1.78 -24.70
N MET A 16 25.00 -1.60 -25.58
CA MET A 16 26.42 -1.84 -25.25
C MET A 16 26.90 -0.86 -24.17
N ALA A 17 26.56 0.42 -24.29
CA ALA A 17 26.91 1.40 -23.29
C ALA A 17 26.29 1.06 -21.94
N LEU A 18 25.01 0.70 -21.90
CA LEU A 18 24.31 0.32 -20.67
C LEU A 18 25.04 -0.78 -19.92
N VAL A 19 25.37 -1.90 -20.59
CA VAL A 19 26.03 -3.04 -19.92
C VAL A 19 27.44 -2.67 -19.43
N ASN A 20 28.18 -1.85 -20.18
CA ASN A 20 29.49 -1.38 -19.74
C ASN A 20 29.38 -0.47 -18.50
N ILE A 21 28.41 0.46 -18.48
CA ILE A 21 28.14 1.32 -17.32
C ILE A 21 27.69 0.48 -16.12
N ALA A 22 26.84 -0.52 -16.32
CA ALA A 22 26.40 -1.44 -15.27
C ALA A 22 27.58 -2.15 -14.61
N HIS A 23 28.54 -2.61 -15.42
CA HIS A 23 29.73 -3.28 -14.92
C HIS A 23 30.66 -2.32 -14.17
N LEU A 24 30.82 -1.08 -14.64
CA LEU A 24 31.58 -0.05 -13.93
C LEU A 24 30.93 0.33 -12.58
N MET A 25 29.61 0.47 -12.52
CA MET A 25 28.86 0.72 -11.28
C MET A 25 28.97 -0.46 -10.31
N TYR A 26 28.82 -1.69 -10.79
CA TYR A 26 29.01 -2.87 -9.97
C TYR A 26 30.43 -2.93 -9.37
N ASN A 27 31.46 -2.65 -10.19
CA ASN A 27 32.85 -2.63 -9.74
C ASN A 27 33.17 -1.47 -8.77
N ASP A 28 32.40 -0.38 -8.79
CA ASP A 28 32.49 0.73 -7.82
C ASP A 28 31.68 0.46 -6.53
N GLY A 29 31.03 -0.71 -6.41
CA GLY A 29 30.43 -1.20 -5.17
C GLY A 29 28.90 -1.13 -5.10
N TRP A 30 28.21 -0.78 -6.20
CA TRP A 30 26.77 -0.53 -6.21
C TRP A 30 25.94 -1.81 -6.39
N LYS A 31 24.71 -1.83 -5.85
CA LYS A 31 23.67 -2.80 -6.24
C LYS A 31 22.97 -2.32 -7.50
N VAL A 32 23.21 -3.01 -8.60
CA VAL A 32 22.80 -2.62 -9.94
C VAL A 32 21.79 -3.61 -10.51
N LEU A 33 20.65 -3.12 -10.98
CA LEU A 33 19.69 -3.88 -11.79
C LEU A 33 19.78 -3.43 -13.25
N ILE A 34 20.01 -4.38 -14.16
CA ILE A 34 19.89 -4.17 -15.61
C ILE A 34 18.50 -4.62 -16.06
N VAL A 35 17.79 -3.80 -16.83
CA VAL A 35 16.45 -4.10 -17.33
C VAL A 35 16.42 -3.99 -18.86
N ASP A 36 16.09 -5.09 -19.55
CA ASP A 36 15.91 -5.09 -21.00
C ASP A 36 14.45 -4.78 -21.35
N TRP A 37 14.12 -3.50 -21.51
CA TRP A 37 12.76 -3.03 -21.86
C TRP A 37 12.54 -2.95 -23.37
N ASP A 38 13.51 -3.35 -24.19
CA ASP A 38 13.37 -3.40 -25.63
C ASP A 38 12.52 -4.63 -26.04
N LEU A 39 11.20 -4.56 -25.82
CA LEU A 39 10.34 -5.72 -25.98
C LEU A 39 10.30 -6.27 -27.43
N GLU A 40 10.49 -5.41 -28.43
CA GLU A 40 10.45 -5.81 -29.84
C GLU A 40 11.74 -6.49 -30.32
N ALA A 41 12.89 -6.04 -29.85
CA ALA A 41 14.19 -6.60 -30.24
C ALA A 41 15.17 -6.67 -29.05
N PRO A 42 14.83 -7.48 -28.02
CA PRO A 42 15.64 -7.61 -26.81
C PRO A 42 16.93 -8.37 -27.10
N GLY A 43 17.97 -8.09 -26.32
CA GLY A 43 19.29 -8.65 -26.60
C GLY A 43 20.35 -8.48 -25.52
N LEU A 44 20.03 -7.90 -24.36
CA LEU A 44 21.02 -7.70 -23.29
C LEU A 44 21.59 -9.02 -22.76
N GLU A 45 20.86 -10.13 -22.84
CA GLU A 45 21.35 -11.44 -22.39
C GLU A 45 22.62 -11.87 -23.12
N ARG A 46 22.80 -11.44 -24.37
CA ARG A 46 23.98 -11.78 -25.18
C ARG A 46 25.26 -11.15 -24.65
N PHE A 47 25.16 -10.02 -23.98
CA PHE A 47 26.30 -9.41 -23.29
C PHE A 47 26.56 -10.04 -21.91
N LEU A 48 25.48 -10.45 -21.22
CA LEU A 48 25.52 -10.81 -19.80
C LEU A 48 25.79 -12.30 -19.55
N PHE A 49 25.42 -13.17 -20.50
CA PHE A 49 25.55 -14.62 -20.35
C PHE A 49 26.44 -15.21 -21.44
N SER A 50 27.23 -16.23 -21.07
CA SER A 50 28.04 -16.95 -22.06
C SER A 50 27.18 -17.69 -23.08
N THR A 51 27.75 -18.04 -24.23
CA THR A 51 27.10 -18.85 -25.28
C THR A 51 26.53 -20.19 -24.76
N LYS A 52 27.07 -20.74 -23.67
CA LYS A 52 26.54 -21.95 -23.04
C LYS A 52 25.36 -21.70 -22.10
N GLN A 53 25.23 -20.48 -21.59
CA GLN A 53 24.18 -20.07 -20.65
C GLN A 53 23.03 -19.33 -21.34
N ILE A 54 23.22 -18.87 -22.58
CA ILE A 54 22.24 -18.07 -23.31
C ILE A 54 20.88 -18.76 -23.43
N ASP A 55 20.85 -20.08 -23.66
CA ASP A 55 19.60 -20.85 -23.72
C ASP A 55 18.86 -20.90 -22.39
N ASN A 56 19.56 -20.74 -21.26
CA ASN A 56 18.91 -20.62 -19.95
C ASN A 56 18.46 -19.18 -19.71
N ALA A 57 19.26 -18.20 -20.15
CA ALA A 57 18.91 -16.79 -20.06
C ALA A 57 17.62 -16.46 -20.82
N LEU A 58 17.44 -17.04 -22.01
CA LEU A 58 16.22 -16.93 -22.80
C LEU A 58 15.01 -17.62 -22.15
N ALA A 59 15.19 -18.44 -21.10
CA ALA A 59 14.09 -19.06 -20.37
C ALA A 59 13.58 -18.20 -19.21
N TYR A 60 14.28 -17.13 -18.85
CA TYR A 60 13.90 -16.30 -17.72
C TYR A 60 12.62 -15.52 -18.01
N ARG A 61 11.75 -15.48 -17.01
CA ARG A 61 10.60 -14.58 -17.02
C ARG A 61 11.10 -13.14 -16.95
N GLY A 62 10.33 -12.24 -17.52
CA GLY A 62 10.71 -10.85 -17.67
C GLY A 62 9.54 -9.90 -17.68
N ILE A 63 9.76 -8.68 -18.15
CA ILE A 63 8.78 -7.59 -18.15
C ILE A 63 7.45 -8.01 -18.78
N MET A 64 7.49 -8.66 -19.96
CA MET A 64 6.26 -9.09 -20.63
C MET A 64 5.47 -10.08 -19.78
N ASN A 65 6.16 -11.02 -19.12
CA ASN A 65 5.51 -11.95 -18.21
C ASN A 65 4.93 -11.22 -16.99
N MET A 66 5.66 -10.27 -16.40
CA MET A 66 5.13 -9.45 -15.29
C MET A 66 3.85 -8.71 -15.69
N LEU A 67 3.81 -8.10 -16.88
CA LEU A 67 2.64 -7.39 -17.39
C LEU A 67 1.45 -8.32 -17.66
N GLN A 68 1.70 -9.55 -18.10
CA GLN A 68 0.65 -10.55 -18.30
C GLN A 68 0.12 -11.08 -16.99
N ASP A 69 1.03 -11.49 -16.11
CA ASP A 69 0.68 -11.95 -14.77
C ASP A 69 -0.13 -10.84 -14.07
N TYR A 70 0.23 -9.56 -14.29
CA TYR A 70 -0.55 -8.38 -13.92
C TYR A 70 -1.99 -8.42 -14.42
N LYS A 71 -2.19 -8.52 -15.74
CA LYS A 71 -3.53 -8.60 -16.33
C LYS A 71 -4.32 -9.82 -15.85
N GLU A 72 -3.67 -10.97 -15.74
CA GLU A 72 -4.32 -12.22 -15.32
C GLU A 72 -4.83 -12.12 -13.88
N LYS A 73 -4.02 -11.65 -12.93
CA LYS A 73 -4.52 -11.50 -11.56
C LYS A 73 -5.54 -10.37 -11.45
N LEU A 74 -5.48 -9.33 -12.29
CA LEU A 74 -6.54 -8.30 -12.33
C LEU A 74 -7.85 -8.82 -12.94
N LEU A 75 -7.82 -9.80 -13.85
CA LEU A 75 -9.02 -10.46 -14.38
C LEU A 75 -9.64 -11.42 -13.38
N ASP A 76 -8.80 -12.21 -12.71
CA ASP A 76 -9.22 -13.12 -11.64
C ASP A 76 -9.57 -12.37 -10.35
N PHE A 77 -9.21 -11.09 -10.30
CA PHE A 77 -9.61 -10.19 -9.24
C PHE A 77 -11.12 -9.93 -9.33
N GLN A 78 -11.87 -10.52 -8.41
CA GLN A 78 -13.26 -10.13 -8.19
C GLN A 78 -13.27 -8.99 -7.17
N PRO A 79 -13.52 -7.74 -7.59
CA PRO A 79 -13.66 -6.64 -6.67
C PRO A 79 -14.89 -6.90 -5.80
N GLU A 80 -14.71 -7.00 -4.48
CA GLU A 80 -15.82 -6.85 -3.55
C GLU A 80 -16.25 -5.36 -3.56
N GLU A 81 -17.55 -5.08 -3.40
CA GLU A 81 -18.07 -3.70 -3.47
C GLU A 81 -17.34 -2.78 -2.45
N GLY A 82 -16.58 -1.79 -2.95
CA GLY A 82 -15.94 -0.75 -2.12
C GLY A 82 -14.41 -0.80 -2.00
N THR A 83 -13.72 -1.60 -2.81
CA THR A 83 -12.25 -1.76 -2.75
C THR A 83 -11.55 -1.07 -3.94
N SER A 84 -10.76 -0.02 -3.72
CA SER A 84 -9.79 0.44 -4.74
C SER A 84 -8.53 -0.42 -4.61
N PHE A 85 -8.60 -1.70 -4.98
CA PHE A 85 -7.42 -2.54 -4.94
C PHE A 85 -6.78 -2.68 -6.31
N PHE A 86 -5.48 -2.42 -6.29
CA PHE A 86 -4.52 -2.79 -7.30
C PHE A 86 -3.88 -4.12 -6.87
N PRO A 87 -3.96 -5.22 -7.62
CA PRO A 87 -3.47 -6.52 -7.19
C PRO A 87 -1.99 -6.44 -6.81
N VAL A 88 -1.66 -6.46 -5.51
CA VAL A 88 -0.27 -6.41 -5.04
C VAL A 88 0.41 -7.73 -5.37
N TYR A 89 1.53 -7.63 -6.11
CA TYR A 89 2.49 -8.68 -6.39
C TYR A 89 3.56 -8.63 -5.31
N ASP A 90 3.72 -9.70 -4.53
CA ASP A 90 4.77 -9.74 -3.50
C ASP A 90 6.13 -10.24 -4.02
N ILE A 91 6.33 -10.48 -5.32
CA ILE A 91 7.60 -11.08 -5.76
C ILE A 91 8.09 -10.60 -7.14
N VAL A 92 8.57 -9.35 -7.22
CA VAL A 92 9.38 -8.88 -8.38
C VAL A 92 10.66 -9.73 -8.49
N GLU A 93 11.13 -10.29 -7.37
CA GLU A 93 12.31 -11.15 -7.26
C GLU A 93 12.21 -12.43 -8.10
N GLU A 94 11.01 -12.92 -8.41
CA GLU A 94 10.83 -14.10 -9.27
C GLU A 94 11.25 -13.84 -10.73
N TYR A 95 11.25 -12.57 -11.14
CA TYR A 95 11.59 -12.15 -12.49
C TYR A 95 13.03 -11.63 -12.58
N ILE A 96 13.69 -11.41 -11.44
CA ILE A 96 15.04 -10.87 -11.38
C ILE A 96 16.05 -12.01 -11.16
N VAL A 97 17.08 -12.04 -12.00
CA VAL A 97 18.16 -13.03 -11.93
C VAL A 97 19.48 -12.37 -11.55
N ASP A 98 20.19 -12.97 -10.61
CA ASP A 98 21.52 -12.52 -10.22
C ASP A 98 22.59 -13.05 -11.19
N ILE A 99 23.46 -12.17 -11.68
CA ILE A 99 24.49 -12.49 -12.69
C ILE A 99 25.90 -12.58 -12.07
N THR A 100 26.02 -12.46 -10.74
CA THR A 100 27.27 -12.13 -10.02
C THR A 100 28.56 -12.74 -10.62
N PRO A 101 29.45 -11.92 -11.19
CA PRO A 101 30.68 -12.39 -11.80
C PRO A 101 31.80 -12.49 -10.75
N ASN A 102 31.74 -13.46 -9.82
CA ASN A 102 32.88 -14.14 -9.19
C ASN A 102 32.47 -14.92 -7.92
N LYS A 103 32.97 -16.15 -7.79
CA LYS A 103 32.78 -17.08 -6.65
C LYS A 103 33.79 -16.87 -5.50
N ASN A 104 34.37 -15.69 -5.34
CA ASN A 104 35.28 -15.46 -4.21
C ASN A 104 34.50 -14.89 -3.03
N GLU A 105 34.25 -15.78 -2.09
CA GLU A 105 33.73 -15.56 -0.75
C GLU A 105 34.61 -14.55 0.01
N ASP A 106 34.30 -13.26 -0.11
CA ASP A 106 34.49 -12.31 0.98
C ASP A 106 33.10 -11.89 1.44
N LYS A 107 32.68 -12.47 2.57
CA LYS A 107 31.34 -12.39 3.18
C LYS A 107 30.93 -10.99 3.68
N ASP A 108 31.64 -9.93 3.27
CA ASP A 108 31.40 -8.56 3.75
C ASP A 108 31.27 -7.50 2.63
N ASN A 109 31.18 -7.88 1.34
CA ASN A 109 31.08 -6.90 0.26
C ASN A 109 29.66 -6.79 -0.35
N GLN A 110 29.06 -5.61 -0.20
CA GLN A 110 27.64 -5.26 -0.39
C GLN A 110 27.17 -5.08 -1.86
N ALA A 111 28.02 -5.26 -2.86
CA ALA A 111 27.73 -5.00 -4.27
C ALA A 111 27.01 -6.17 -4.96
N LYS A 112 26.10 -5.89 -5.89
CA LYS A 112 25.28 -6.90 -6.55
C LYS A 112 24.98 -6.49 -8.00
N LEU A 113 25.02 -7.44 -8.95
CA LEU A 113 24.59 -7.22 -10.32
C LEU A 113 23.47 -8.20 -10.67
N SER A 114 22.29 -7.65 -10.95
CA SER A 114 21.07 -8.39 -11.25
C SER A 114 20.49 -7.97 -12.59
N PHE A 115 19.63 -8.81 -13.16
CA PHE A 115 19.05 -8.63 -14.47
C PHE A 115 17.59 -9.04 -14.56
N LEU A 116 16.81 -8.20 -15.23
CA LEU A 116 15.42 -8.43 -15.59
C LEU A 116 15.33 -8.48 -17.13
N SER A 117 14.98 -9.65 -17.66
CA SER A 117 14.81 -9.85 -19.10
C SER A 117 13.54 -9.16 -19.62
N ALA A 118 13.45 -8.97 -20.93
CA ALA A 118 12.21 -8.52 -21.57
C ALA A 118 11.09 -9.58 -21.47
N GLY A 119 11.43 -10.88 -21.41
CA GLY A 119 10.48 -11.98 -21.26
C GLY A 119 11.02 -13.33 -21.76
N GLN A 120 10.25 -14.41 -21.54
CA GLN A 120 10.63 -15.77 -21.93
C GLN A 120 10.63 -15.96 -23.45
N ARG A 121 11.79 -16.33 -24.02
CA ARG A 121 12.02 -16.45 -25.47
C ARG A 121 12.70 -17.76 -25.89
N LYS A 122 12.82 -18.74 -25.01
CA LYS A 122 13.43 -20.04 -25.34
C LYS A 122 12.49 -20.87 -26.21
N GLY A 123 12.99 -21.47 -27.30
CA GLY A 123 12.25 -22.51 -28.03
C GLY A 123 10.83 -22.09 -28.48
N LYS A 124 9.81 -22.81 -28.02
CA LYS A 124 8.40 -22.57 -28.42
C LYS A 124 7.84 -21.26 -27.83
N GLN A 125 8.34 -20.83 -26.67
CA GLN A 125 7.92 -19.60 -26.00
C GLN A 125 8.25 -18.34 -26.81
N PHE A 126 9.19 -18.40 -27.76
CA PHE A 126 9.51 -17.26 -28.64
C PHE A 126 8.29 -16.77 -29.45
N LEU A 127 7.47 -17.71 -29.94
CA LEU A 127 6.27 -17.39 -30.71
C LEU A 127 5.18 -16.78 -29.82
N GLU A 128 5.05 -17.27 -28.59
CA GLU A 128 4.13 -16.73 -27.58
C GLU A 128 4.53 -15.29 -27.24
N TYR A 129 5.78 -15.08 -26.83
CA TYR A 129 6.34 -13.75 -26.57
C TYR A 129 6.16 -12.78 -27.76
N SER A 130 6.47 -13.21 -28.98
CA SER A 130 6.33 -12.34 -30.15
C SER A 130 4.88 -11.93 -30.40
N ASN A 131 3.93 -12.84 -30.14
CA ASN A 131 2.51 -12.53 -30.27
C ASN A 131 2.01 -11.62 -29.15
N GLU A 132 2.52 -11.79 -27.93
CA GLU A 132 2.20 -10.96 -26.77
C GLU A 132 2.63 -9.52 -27.01
N VAL A 133 3.89 -9.30 -27.38
CA VAL A 133 4.42 -7.97 -27.69
C VAL A 133 3.62 -7.28 -28.79
N LYS A 134 3.22 -8.01 -29.84
CA LYS A 134 2.41 -7.45 -30.94
C LYS A 134 0.98 -7.08 -30.52
N ARG A 135 0.41 -7.81 -29.56
CA ARG A 135 -0.97 -7.62 -29.10
C ARG A 135 -1.08 -6.68 -27.93
N PHE A 136 0.03 -6.39 -27.26
CA PHE A 136 0.02 -5.55 -26.08
C PHE A 136 -0.27 -4.10 -26.45
N ASP A 137 -1.45 -3.63 -26.05
CA ASP A 137 -1.87 -2.25 -26.21
C ASP A 137 -1.56 -1.48 -24.92
N TRP A 138 -0.64 -0.52 -25.03
CA TRP A 138 -0.22 0.33 -23.92
C TRP A 138 -1.29 1.31 -23.50
N GLN A 139 -2.05 1.85 -24.45
CA GLN A 139 -3.13 2.77 -24.12
C GLN A 139 -4.23 2.05 -23.35
N ASP A 140 -4.60 0.85 -23.80
CA ASP A 140 -5.50 -0.05 -23.06
C ASP A 140 -4.93 -0.34 -21.66
N PHE A 141 -3.64 -0.67 -21.55
CA PHE A 141 -2.99 -0.95 -20.26
C PHE A 141 -3.15 0.20 -19.25
N TYR A 142 -2.90 1.43 -19.66
CA TYR A 142 -3.08 2.59 -18.77
C TYR A 142 -4.55 2.86 -18.45
N GLN A 143 -5.46 2.72 -19.43
CA GLN A 143 -6.86 3.12 -19.27
C GLN A 143 -7.73 2.08 -18.55
N ASN A 144 -7.51 0.80 -18.82
CA ASN A 144 -8.38 -0.29 -18.38
C ASN A 144 -7.70 -1.25 -17.40
N TRP A 145 -6.36 -1.20 -17.32
CA TRP A 145 -5.57 -2.03 -16.40
C TRP A 145 -4.81 -1.17 -15.39
N GLU A 146 -5.18 0.09 -15.26
CA GLU A 146 -4.64 1.01 -14.25
C GLU A 146 -3.11 1.17 -14.30
N GLY A 147 -2.50 1.08 -15.49
CA GLY A 147 -1.05 0.99 -15.69
C GLY A 147 -0.19 2.06 -15.00
N GLU A 148 -0.70 3.26 -14.74
CA GLU A 148 0.03 4.32 -14.03
C GLU A 148 0.48 3.86 -12.63
N VAL A 149 -0.43 3.34 -11.83
CA VAL A 149 -0.15 2.86 -10.48
C VAL A 149 0.75 1.63 -10.50
N TYR A 150 0.61 0.75 -11.51
CA TYR A 150 1.50 -0.40 -11.69
C TYR A 150 2.97 0.04 -11.83
N PHE A 151 3.23 1.07 -12.65
CA PHE A 151 4.61 1.51 -12.89
C PHE A 151 5.18 2.34 -11.74
N GLU A 152 4.38 3.08 -10.97
CA GLU A 152 4.86 3.69 -9.72
C GLU A 152 5.23 2.62 -8.68
N TRP A 153 4.39 1.58 -8.51
CA TRP A 153 4.73 0.44 -7.66
C TRP A 153 6.03 -0.25 -8.13
N LEU A 154 6.17 -0.54 -9.42
CA LEU A 154 7.36 -1.19 -9.97
C LEU A 154 8.63 -0.37 -9.68
N ARG A 155 8.53 0.96 -9.83
CA ARG A 155 9.61 1.90 -9.53
C ARG A 155 10.02 1.87 -8.06
N GLU A 156 9.05 1.83 -7.14
CA GLU A 156 9.32 1.68 -5.70
C GLU A 156 10.04 0.35 -5.41
N GLN A 157 9.54 -0.75 -5.96
CA GLN A 157 10.15 -2.06 -5.77
C GLN A 157 11.60 -2.11 -6.24
N PHE A 158 11.92 -1.45 -7.36
CA PHE A 158 13.30 -1.32 -7.82
C PHE A 158 14.16 -0.47 -6.89
N ASN A 159 13.68 0.70 -6.44
CA ASN A 159 14.46 1.61 -5.60
C ASN A 159 14.69 1.07 -4.16
N GLU A 160 13.81 0.22 -3.65
CA GLU A 160 14.01 -0.46 -2.35
C GLU A 160 15.19 -1.45 -2.38
N ARG A 161 15.43 -2.08 -3.54
CA ARG A 161 16.33 -3.23 -3.66
C ARG A 161 17.67 -2.90 -4.30
N PHE A 162 17.69 -1.90 -5.18
CA PHE A 162 18.85 -1.54 -5.98
C PHE A 162 19.19 -0.06 -5.78
N ASP A 163 20.49 0.21 -5.62
CA ASP A 163 20.97 1.59 -5.59
C ASP A 163 20.81 2.23 -6.98
N VAL A 164 21.06 1.42 -8.02
CA VAL A 164 21.04 1.84 -9.42
C VAL A 164 20.23 0.86 -10.28
N VAL A 165 19.33 1.40 -11.08
CA VAL A 165 18.54 0.66 -12.08
C VAL A 165 18.86 1.24 -13.45
N LEU A 166 19.22 0.39 -14.40
CA LEU A 166 19.61 0.77 -15.75
C LEU A 166 18.63 0.12 -16.74
N ILE A 167 17.82 0.93 -17.42
CA ILE A 167 16.78 0.47 -18.34
C ILE A 167 17.23 0.69 -19.79
N ASP A 168 17.25 -0.37 -20.61
CA ASP A 168 17.40 -0.26 -22.07
C ASP A 168 16.01 -0.06 -22.71
N SER A 169 15.68 1.16 -23.14
CA SER A 169 14.36 1.46 -23.71
C SER A 169 14.22 0.95 -25.15
N ARG A 170 13.05 1.07 -25.80
CA ARG A 170 12.96 0.99 -27.27
C ARG A 170 13.40 2.32 -27.91
N THR A 171 13.80 2.28 -29.19
CA THR A 171 14.14 3.50 -29.95
C THR A 171 12.93 4.10 -30.65
N GLY A 172 12.87 5.43 -30.77
CA GLY A 172 11.86 6.14 -31.56
C GLY A 172 10.98 7.08 -30.72
N VAL A 173 10.07 7.79 -31.39
CA VAL A 173 9.13 8.74 -30.75
C VAL A 173 8.07 8.00 -29.93
N THR A 174 7.68 6.82 -30.40
CA THR A 174 6.73 5.91 -29.76
C THR A 174 7.46 4.94 -28.85
N GLU A 175 8.29 5.45 -27.94
CA GLU A 175 8.72 4.64 -26.78
C GLU A 175 7.40 4.18 -26.14
N MET A 176 7.16 2.87 -26.14
CA MET A 176 5.85 2.27 -26.44
C MET A 176 4.65 2.71 -25.54
N GLY A 177 4.90 3.37 -24.42
CA GLY A 177 3.90 4.16 -23.67
C GLY A 177 4.49 5.38 -22.94
N GLY A 178 5.69 5.84 -23.30
CA GLY A 178 6.45 6.84 -22.54
C GLY A 178 6.94 6.35 -21.18
N VAL A 179 6.73 5.07 -20.85
CA VAL A 179 6.91 4.52 -19.51
C VAL A 179 8.35 4.67 -19.01
N CYS A 180 9.34 4.23 -19.79
CA CYS A 180 10.73 4.23 -19.32
C CYS A 180 11.29 5.64 -19.22
N THR A 181 10.88 6.52 -20.13
CA THR A 181 11.46 7.87 -20.27
C THR A 181 10.72 8.93 -19.46
N TYR A 182 9.39 8.91 -19.44
CA TYR A 182 8.56 9.91 -18.76
C TYR A 182 8.08 9.50 -17.37
N GLN A 183 7.96 8.21 -17.05
CA GLN A 183 7.43 7.79 -15.75
C GLN A 183 8.55 7.22 -14.84
N LEU A 184 9.27 6.20 -15.33
CA LEU A 184 10.24 5.44 -14.54
C LEU A 184 11.59 6.15 -14.36
N ALA A 185 12.09 6.90 -15.35
CA ALA A 185 13.43 7.49 -15.29
C ALA A 185 13.54 8.57 -14.21
N ASP A 186 14.68 8.63 -13.53
CA ASP A 186 15.19 9.84 -12.88
C ASP A 186 16.11 10.62 -13.83
N VAL A 187 16.89 9.88 -14.62
CA VAL A 187 17.81 10.43 -15.62
C VAL A 187 17.58 9.70 -16.95
N VAL A 188 17.34 10.46 -18.02
CA VAL A 188 17.32 9.92 -19.39
C VAL A 188 18.69 10.15 -20.02
N VAL A 189 19.35 9.06 -20.43
CA VAL A 189 20.63 9.09 -21.13
C VAL A 189 20.37 8.93 -22.62
N LEU A 190 20.40 10.05 -23.36
CA LEU A 190 20.05 10.12 -24.78
C LEU A 190 21.27 9.92 -25.68
N PHE A 191 21.26 8.85 -26.45
CA PHE A 191 22.32 8.53 -27.41
C PHE A 191 22.02 9.15 -28.77
N CYS A 192 22.90 10.07 -29.21
CA CYS A 192 22.77 10.79 -30.46
C CYS A 192 23.89 10.42 -31.43
N ALA A 193 23.53 9.86 -32.60
CA ALA A 193 24.49 9.64 -33.70
C ALA A 193 24.72 10.92 -34.53
N ALA A 194 25.75 10.89 -35.38
CA ALA A 194 26.24 12.07 -36.09
C ALA A 194 25.32 12.65 -37.19
N ASN A 195 24.30 11.91 -37.63
CA ASN A 195 23.43 12.36 -38.73
C ASN A 195 22.35 13.33 -38.24
N GLU A 196 21.91 14.23 -39.13
CA GLU A 196 20.90 15.26 -38.81
C GLU A 196 19.61 14.67 -38.22
N GLN A 197 19.14 13.54 -38.75
CA GLN A 197 17.93 12.90 -38.24
C GLN A 197 18.06 12.47 -36.76
N ASN A 198 19.25 12.05 -36.32
CA ASN A 198 19.49 11.76 -34.91
C ASN A 198 19.60 13.04 -34.08
N ILE A 199 20.23 14.09 -34.59
CA ILE A 199 20.30 15.38 -33.89
C ILE A 199 18.90 15.95 -33.69
N ASP A 200 18.13 16.12 -34.76
CA ASP A 200 16.79 16.71 -34.71
C ASP A 200 15.84 15.86 -33.87
N GLY A 201 15.86 14.54 -34.05
CA GLY A 201 15.03 13.62 -33.27
C GLY A 201 15.40 13.58 -31.79
N THR A 202 16.68 13.68 -31.44
CA THR A 202 17.12 13.79 -30.04
C THR A 202 16.71 15.14 -29.46
N LEU A 203 16.84 16.23 -30.22
CA LEU A 203 16.44 17.57 -29.79
C LEU A 203 14.95 17.63 -29.46
N HIS A 204 14.08 17.14 -30.35
CA HIS A 204 12.64 17.10 -30.07
C HIS A 204 12.30 16.33 -28.78
N MET A 205 13.02 15.25 -28.48
CA MET A 205 12.81 14.48 -27.26
C MET A 205 13.32 15.21 -26.00
N VAL A 206 14.46 15.91 -26.08
CA VAL A 206 14.96 16.69 -24.94
C VAL A 206 14.06 17.90 -24.66
N GLU A 207 13.57 18.55 -25.72
CA GLU A 207 12.59 19.64 -25.62
C GLU A 207 11.30 19.17 -24.93
N SER A 208 10.81 17.97 -25.25
CA SER A 208 9.62 17.42 -24.60
C SER A 208 9.83 17.07 -23.12
N PHE A 209 11.06 16.71 -22.71
CA PHE A 209 11.41 16.52 -21.30
C PHE A 209 11.56 17.82 -20.52
N SER A 210 11.63 18.97 -21.20
CA SER A 210 11.77 20.29 -20.59
C SER A 210 10.42 21.01 -20.38
N ASP A 211 9.30 20.33 -20.64
CA ASP A 211 7.97 20.89 -20.41
C ASP A 211 7.70 21.07 -18.90
N HIS A 212 7.39 22.31 -18.50
CA HIS A 212 7.07 22.70 -17.12
C HIS A 212 5.95 21.90 -16.45
N ARG A 213 5.06 21.25 -17.21
CA ARG A 213 3.97 20.41 -16.70
C ARG A 213 4.43 18.99 -16.33
N LEU A 214 5.58 18.57 -16.83
CA LEU A 214 6.07 17.20 -16.68
C LEU A 214 6.33 16.80 -15.21
N PRO A 215 6.87 17.66 -14.32
CA PRO A 215 7.01 17.34 -12.91
C PRO A 215 5.67 17.06 -12.21
N GLU A 216 4.60 17.80 -12.53
CA GLU A 216 3.27 17.60 -11.93
C GLU A 216 2.73 16.19 -12.25
N LEU A 217 2.95 15.73 -13.48
CA LEU A 217 2.59 14.37 -13.94
C LEU A 217 3.50 13.26 -13.36
N ARG A 218 4.53 13.63 -12.61
CA ARG A 218 5.53 12.72 -12.03
C ARG A 218 5.61 12.86 -10.52
N HIS A 219 4.53 13.26 -9.85
CA HIS A 219 4.52 13.50 -8.40
C HIS A 219 5.63 14.46 -7.94
N ASN A 220 5.84 15.54 -8.70
CA ASN A 220 6.89 16.54 -8.52
C ASN A 220 8.34 16.01 -8.61
N ARG A 221 8.55 14.84 -9.23
CA ARG A 221 9.89 14.30 -9.49
C ARG A 221 10.51 14.98 -10.72
N GLU A 222 11.63 15.66 -10.50
CA GLU A 222 12.47 16.22 -11.57
C GLU A 222 12.96 15.09 -12.52
N LEU A 223 13.06 15.41 -13.82
CA LEU A 223 13.63 14.54 -14.83
C LEU A 223 14.90 15.18 -15.39
N LYS A 224 16.04 14.50 -15.26
CA LYS A 224 17.33 15.01 -15.75
C LYS A 224 17.68 14.35 -17.07
N THR A 225 18.42 15.05 -17.92
CA THR A 225 18.87 14.51 -19.21
C THR A 225 20.39 14.53 -19.35
N VAL A 226 20.95 13.53 -20.02
CA VAL A 226 22.37 13.45 -20.39
C VAL A 226 22.45 13.11 -21.86
N ILE A 227 23.02 13.99 -22.66
CA ILE A 227 23.18 13.79 -24.10
C ILE A 227 24.54 13.16 -24.37
N VAL A 228 24.55 11.98 -24.98
CA VAL A 228 25.73 11.17 -25.27
C VAL A 228 25.91 11.07 -26.80
N PRO A 229 26.85 11.84 -27.38
CA PRO A 229 27.26 11.63 -28.76
C PRO A 229 27.84 10.22 -28.91
N SER A 230 27.30 9.41 -29.80
CA SER A 230 27.61 7.97 -29.84
C SER A 230 27.77 7.44 -31.25
N ARG A 231 28.57 6.37 -31.37
CA ARG A 231 28.97 5.77 -32.65
C ARG A 231 29.66 6.80 -33.57
N ILE A 232 30.52 7.64 -32.99
CA ILE A 232 31.20 8.72 -33.71
C ILE A 232 32.46 8.21 -34.41
N GLU A 233 32.53 8.40 -35.74
CA GLU A 233 33.75 8.17 -36.52
C GLU A 233 34.71 9.34 -36.31
N ARG A 234 35.87 9.07 -35.69
CA ARG A 234 36.85 10.09 -35.30
C ARG A 234 38.04 10.21 -36.25
N VAL A 235 38.26 9.22 -37.11
CA VAL A 235 39.55 9.02 -37.80
C VAL A 235 39.54 9.59 -39.21
N SER A 236 38.48 9.36 -39.97
CA SER A 236 38.52 9.58 -41.42
C SER A 236 38.12 10.99 -41.87
N GLU A 237 37.24 11.69 -41.15
CA GLU A 237 36.55 12.91 -41.62
C GLU A 237 36.51 14.01 -40.56
N THR A 238 37.65 14.67 -40.31
CA THR A 238 37.82 15.64 -39.21
C THR A 238 36.96 16.90 -39.35
N GLU A 239 36.75 17.40 -40.57
CA GLU A 239 35.94 18.61 -40.80
C GLU A 239 34.47 18.37 -40.45
N LYS A 240 33.89 17.27 -40.95
CA LYS A 240 32.50 16.87 -40.62
C LYS A 240 32.32 16.57 -39.15
N LEU A 241 33.32 15.97 -38.50
CA LEU A 241 33.33 15.73 -37.06
C LEU A 241 33.26 17.04 -36.27
N ASN A 242 34.04 18.05 -36.65
CA ASN A 242 34.03 19.35 -35.98
C ASN A 242 32.69 20.07 -36.15
N VAL A 243 32.12 20.03 -37.37
CA VAL A 243 30.77 20.56 -37.63
C VAL A 243 29.72 19.86 -36.77
N PHE A 244 29.77 18.54 -36.68
CA PHE A 244 28.88 17.76 -35.82
C PHE A 244 29.02 18.16 -34.36
N ARG A 245 30.24 18.20 -33.81
CA ARG A 245 30.49 18.59 -32.42
C ARG A 245 30.01 20.01 -32.13
N GLN A 246 30.20 20.94 -33.05
CA GLN A 246 29.68 22.30 -32.92
C GLN A 246 28.15 22.29 -32.84
N LYS A 247 27.47 21.58 -33.75
CA LYS A 247 26.00 21.46 -33.73
C LYS A 247 25.50 20.86 -32.42
N VAL A 248 26.11 19.78 -31.93
CA VAL A 248 25.70 19.16 -30.65
C VAL A 248 25.85 20.15 -29.50
N LYS A 249 26.96 20.90 -29.44
CA LYS A 249 27.16 21.92 -28.41
C LYS A 249 26.10 23.02 -28.51
N GLU A 250 25.84 23.55 -29.70
CA GLU A 250 24.85 24.61 -29.91
C GLU A 250 23.41 24.18 -29.58
N ARG A 251 23.08 22.90 -29.79
CA ARG A 251 21.71 22.38 -29.60
C ARG A 251 21.43 21.84 -28.21
N PHE A 252 22.42 21.24 -27.54
CA PHE A 252 22.18 20.43 -26.34
C PHE A 252 22.77 21.00 -25.05
N LEU A 253 23.69 21.97 -25.12
CA LEU A 253 24.41 22.43 -23.94
C LEU A 253 23.50 23.04 -22.87
N ASP A 254 22.42 23.72 -23.28
CA ASP A 254 21.47 24.39 -22.38
C ASP A 254 20.52 23.41 -21.67
N PHE A 255 20.42 22.17 -22.15
CA PHE A 255 19.59 21.13 -21.56
C PHE A 255 20.35 20.24 -20.55
N LEU A 256 21.67 20.40 -20.45
CA LEU A 256 22.49 19.60 -19.54
C LEU A 256 22.42 20.15 -18.10
N PRO A 257 22.15 19.29 -17.10
CA PRO A 257 22.14 19.68 -15.69
C PRO A 257 23.46 20.30 -15.23
N GLU A 258 23.40 21.30 -14.34
CA GLU A 258 24.56 22.03 -13.82
C GLU A 258 25.55 21.13 -13.07
N GLU A 259 25.04 20.09 -12.41
CA GLU A 259 25.82 19.12 -11.63
C GLU A 259 26.86 18.39 -12.48
N LEU A 260 26.63 18.28 -13.79
CA LEU A 260 27.59 17.68 -14.72
C LEU A 260 28.89 18.49 -14.83
N PHE A 261 28.84 19.80 -14.58
CA PHE A 261 29.96 20.71 -14.75
C PHE A 261 30.72 21.02 -13.47
N GLU A 262 30.19 20.64 -12.30
CA GLU A 262 30.85 20.84 -11.02
C GLU A 262 32.10 19.94 -10.88
N VAL A 263 33.29 20.54 -10.85
CA VAL A 263 34.51 19.96 -10.29
C VAL A 263 35.24 21.01 -9.46
N LYS A 264 35.48 20.67 -8.17
CA LYS A 264 36.45 21.30 -7.28
C LYS A 264 37.85 20.77 -7.61
N ASP A 265 38.49 21.29 -8.64
CA ASP A 265 39.95 21.12 -8.77
C ASP A 265 40.60 22.49 -8.78
N LYS A 266 41.67 22.64 -7.99
CA LYS A 266 42.26 23.94 -7.62
C LYS A 266 42.85 24.72 -8.79
N ASN A 267 42.81 24.19 -10.03
CA ASN A 267 43.47 24.80 -11.18
C ASN A 267 42.80 24.64 -12.56
N ASN A 268 41.53 24.23 -12.71
CA ASN A 268 40.85 24.45 -14.02
C ASN A 268 39.33 24.29 -13.94
N LYS A 269 38.61 25.30 -14.47
CA LYS A 269 37.18 25.19 -14.82
C LYS A 269 37.03 24.05 -15.82
N THR A 270 36.17 23.07 -15.55
CA THR A 270 35.66 22.19 -16.61
C THR A 270 35.03 23.10 -17.66
N ASP A 271 35.59 23.15 -18.86
CA ASP A 271 34.96 23.90 -19.95
C ASP A 271 33.66 23.15 -20.26
N ARG A 272 32.50 23.80 -20.06
CA ARG A 272 31.19 23.21 -20.42
C ARG A 272 31.21 22.69 -21.86
N ARG A 273 32.04 23.31 -22.71
CA ARG A 273 32.21 22.92 -24.12
C ARG A 273 33.03 21.64 -24.32
N SER A 274 33.82 21.16 -23.35
CA SER A 274 34.60 19.91 -23.48
C SER A 274 33.85 18.68 -22.98
N PHE A 275 32.88 18.85 -22.07
CA PHE A 275 32.14 17.74 -21.45
C PHE A 275 31.55 16.75 -22.47
N LEU A 276 30.86 17.27 -23.50
CA LEU A 276 30.25 16.44 -24.54
C LEU A 276 31.29 15.62 -25.34
N GLU A 277 32.53 16.09 -25.44
CA GLU A 277 33.62 15.35 -26.08
C GLU A 277 34.22 14.28 -25.16
N GLU A 278 34.16 14.48 -23.84
CA GLU A 278 34.65 13.53 -22.82
C GLU A 278 33.77 12.29 -22.72
N ILE A 279 32.45 12.46 -22.85
CA ILE A 279 31.46 11.37 -22.84
C ILE A 279 31.12 10.85 -24.24
N GLU A 280 31.72 11.41 -25.29
CA GLU A 280 31.51 10.98 -26.68
C GLU A 280 32.03 9.55 -26.88
N ILE A 281 31.17 8.65 -27.36
CA ILE A 281 31.48 7.23 -27.60
C ILE A 281 31.90 7.02 -29.06
N PRO A 282 33.16 6.63 -29.34
CA PRO A 282 33.63 6.40 -30.69
C PRO A 282 33.07 5.10 -31.30
N TYR A 283 32.96 5.07 -32.62
CA TYR A 283 32.74 3.82 -33.35
C TYR A 283 34.06 3.04 -33.45
N VAL A 284 34.07 1.82 -32.91
CA VAL A 284 35.23 0.92 -32.96
C VAL A 284 34.82 -0.37 -33.67
N PRO A 285 35.30 -0.61 -34.92
CA PRO A 285 34.87 -1.75 -35.73
C PRO A 285 35.05 -3.13 -35.09
N TYR A 286 36.00 -3.28 -34.16
CA TYR A 286 36.23 -4.54 -33.43
C TYR A 286 34.98 -5.03 -32.69
N TYR A 287 34.24 -4.11 -32.06
CA TYR A 287 33.04 -4.42 -31.29
C TYR A 287 31.77 -4.51 -32.14
N ALA A 288 31.88 -4.42 -33.47
CA ALA A 288 30.73 -4.50 -34.37
C ALA A 288 30.28 -5.94 -34.67
N PHE A 289 31.10 -6.94 -34.33
CA PHE A 289 30.89 -8.33 -34.72
C PHE A 289 30.37 -9.23 -33.60
N GLU A 290 30.51 -8.81 -32.34
CA GLU A 290 30.17 -9.63 -31.16
C GLU A 290 29.68 -8.73 -30.01
N GLU A 291 28.74 -9.23 -29.21
CA GLU A 291 28.25 -8.60 -27.99
C GLU A 291 29.25 -8.75 -26.84
N ILE A 292 30.23 -7.85 -26.79
CA ILE A 292 31.32 -7.88 -25.81
C ILE A 292 31.22 -6.70 -24.83
N ILE A 293 31.42 -6.97 -23.55
CA ILE A 293 31.62 -5.93 -22.53
C ILE A 293 33.06 -5.41 -22.66
N ALA A 294 33.23 -4.17 -23.12
CA ALA A 294 34.54 -3.58 -23.40
C ALA A 294 35.38 -3.39 -22.12
N VAL A 295 34.75 -2.99 -21.01
CA VAL A 295 35.44 -2.70 -19.73
C VAL A 295 35.98 -3.95 -19.01
N THR A 296 35.61 -5.16 -19.44
CA THR A 296 36.07 -6.43 -18.83
C THR A 296 37.22 -7.09 -19.60
N GLN A 297 37.55 -6.60 -20.79
CA GLN A 297 38.55 -7.24 -21.65
C GLN A 297 39.97 -6.97 -21.10
N LYS A 298 40.62 -8.02 -20.59
CA LYS A 298 42.00 -7.95 -20.07
C LYS A 298 43.06 -7.87 -21.18
N ASP A 299 42.74 -8.40 -22.36
CA ASP A 299 43.63 -8.38 -23.52
C ASP A 299 43.21 -7.24 -24.46
N SER A 300 43.79 -6.06 -24.23
CA SER A 300 43.56 -4.86 -25.05
C SER A 300 44.13 -5.04 -26.46
N TYR A 301 43.40 -5.72 -27.35
CA TYR A 301 43.69 -5.66 -28.77
C TYR A 301 43.48 -4.21 -29.25
N LYS A 302 44.60 -3.47 -29.39
CA LYS A 302 44.75 -2.12 -29.95
C LYS A 302 44.42 -0.94 -29.02
N LYS A 303 45.17 0.16 -29.22
CA LYS A 303 44.98 1.52 -28.65
C LYS A 303 43.54 2.03 -28.68
N ARG A 304 42.72 1.56 -29.64
CA ARG A 304 41.31 1.97 -29.84
C ARG A 304 40.33 1.35 -28.85
N SER A 305 40.62 0.17 -28.29
CA SER A 305 39.79 -0.42 -27.23
C SER A 305 39.88 0.39 -25.93
N LEU A 306 41.07 0.93 -25.65
CA LEU A 306 41.32 1.84 -24.53
C LEU A 306 40.55 3.17 -24.66
N GLU A 307 40.34 3.66 -25.90
CA GLU A 307 39.56 4.88 -26.15
C GLU A 307 38.07 4.68 -25.85
N LEU A 308 37.53 3.49 -26.16
CA LEU A 308 36.14 3.15 -25.85
C LEU A 308 35.93 3.00 -24.33
N GLU A 309 36.83 2.29 -23.66
CA GLU A 309 36.84 2.17 -22.20
C GLU A 309 36.94 3.53 -21.51
N LYS A 310 37.81 4.42 -22.00
CA LYS A 310 37.92 5.81 -21.49
C LYS A 310 36.60 6.57 -21.63
N SER A 311 35.92 6.41 -22.76
CA SER A 311 34.63 7.08 -23.03
C SER A 311 33.53 6.56 -22.09
N TYR A 312 33.46 5.24 -21.85
CA TYR A 312 32.54 4.67 -20.86
C TYR A 312 32.86 5.08 -19.43
N ASN A 313 34.14 5.19 -19.04
CA ASN A 313 34.53 5.74 -17.74
C ASN A 313 34.13 7.22 -17.60
N GLY A 314 34.25 8.02 -18.66
CA GLY A 314 33.78 9.40 -18.71
C GLY A 314 32.28 9.49 -18.45
N LEU A 315 31.49 8.70 -19.19
CA LEU A 315 30.04 8.62 -18.99
C LEU A 315 29.67 8.10 -17.59
N PHE A 316 30.34 7.06 -17.09
CA PHE A 316 30.14 6.55 -15.74
C PHE A 316 30.37 7.64 -14.68
N ASN A 317 31.46 8.38 -14.78
CA ASN A 317 31.76 9.49 -13.86
C ASN A 317 30.71 10.59 -13.93
N ALA A 318 30.18 10.89 -15.11
CA ALA A 318 29.08 11.84 -15.28
C ALA A 318 27.79 11.36 -14.61
N LEU A 319 27.36 10.12 -14.88
CA LEU A 319 26.15 9.55 -14.31
C LEU A 319 26.23 9.41 -12.79
N LYS A 320 27.40 9.07 -12.27
CA LYS A 320 27.69 8.96 -10.84
C LYS A 320 27.47 10.27 -10.07
N LYS A 321 27.54 11.44 -10.73
CA LYS A 321 27.26 12.73 -10.07
C LYS A 321 25.81 12.87 -9.62
N PHE A 322 24.88 12.17 -10.26
CA PHE A 322 23.48 12.16 -9.88
C PHE A 322 23.17 11.19 -8.73
N LEU A 323 24.07 10.26 -8.42
CA LEU A 323 23.85 9.34 -7.31
C LEU A 323 23.89 10.11 -5.97
N PRO A 324 22.94 9.86 -5.05
CA PRO A 324 22.92 10.52 -3.75
C PRO A 324 24.26 10.34 -3.02
N GLN A 325 24.92 11.44 -2.65
CA GLN A 325 26.23 11.39 -1.98
C GLN A 325 26.21 10.62 -0.64
N GLU A 326 25.03 10.49 -0.03
CA GLU A 326 24.80 9.71 1.19
C GLU A 326 24.98 8.20 0.99
N GLN A 327 24.75 7.67 -0.23
CA GLN A 327 24.83 6.22 -0.47
C GLN A 327 26.27 5.68 -0.38
N ARG A 328 27.31 6.48 -0.66
CA ARG A 328 28.73 6.07 -0.51
C ARG A 328 29.17 5.95 0.96
N LYS A 329 28.38 6.49 1.90
CA LYS A 329 28.60 6.39 3.36
C LYS A 329 27.61 5.45 4.03
N LYS A 330 26.82 4.67 3.27
CA LYS A 330 26.09 3.52 3.81
C LYS A 330 27.04 2.34 4.10
N LYS A 331 28.06 2.55 4.96
CA LYS A 331 28.16 1.61 6.10
C LYS A 331 26.76 1.57 6.67
N PRO A 332 26.19 0.43 7.08
CA PRO A 332 24.92 0.45 7.76
C PRO A 332 25.07 1.39 8.97
N GLN A 333 24.69 2.65 8.80
CA GLN A 333 23.88 3.30 9.78
C GLN A 333 22.78 2.26 9.93
N LYS A 334 22.84 1.59 11.08
CA LYS A 334 21.63 1.56 11.86
C LYS A 334 20.98 2.93 11.64
N GLU A 335 20.03 2.99 10.70
CA GLU A 335 18.71 3.33 11.17
C GLU A 335 18.64 2.56 12.47
N GLU A 336 18.78 3.28 13.58
CA GLU A 336 17.90 2.91 14.65
C GLU A 336 16.55 2.85 13.93
N PHE A 337 16.15 1.64 13.52
CA PHE A 337 15.03 1.03 14.20
C PHE A 337 15.19 1.53 15.63
N ILE A 338 14.58 2.70 15.86
CA ILE A 338 13.95 2.95 17.11
C ILE A 338 13.04 1.74 17.14
N GLY A 339 13.57 0.65 17.70
CA GLY A 339 12.75 -0.44 18.12
C GLY A 339 11.61 0.25 18.82
N ILE A 340 10.39 -0.15 18.48
CA ILE A 340 9.24 0.08 19.32
C ILE A 340 9.79 0.17 20.75
N PRO A 341 9.79 1.35 21.39
CA PRO A 341 10.59 1.57 22.58
C PRO A 341 10.36 0.42 23.56
N ASP A 342 11.34 0.04 24.37
CA ASP A 342 11.18 -1.13 25.27
C ASP A 342 9.92 -1.03 26.18
N HIS A 343 9.29 0.15 26.26
CA HIS A 343 8.06 0.45 26.98
C HIS A 343 6.77 0.55 26.11
N TYR A 344 6.83 0.53 24.77
CA TYR A 344 5.61 0.56 23.96
C TYR A 344 4.92 -0.79 23.99
N GLN A 345 3.64 -0.75 24.33
CA GLN A 345 2.74 -1.89 24.35
C GLN A 345 1.58 -1.58 23.41
N PRO A 346 1.29 -2.44 22.40
CA PRO A 346 0.10 -2.27 21.60
C PRO A 346 -1.15 -2.20 22.48
N ARG A 347 -2.11 -1.36 22.06
CA ARG A 347 -3.35 -1.17 22.82
C ARG A 347 -4.13 -2.46 22.99
N LEU A 348 -4.25 -3.21 21.91
CA LEU A 348 -4.99 -4.47 21.86
C LEU A 348 -4.27 -5.44 20.95
N THR A 349 -4.02 -6.64 21.44
CA THR A 349 -3.49 -7.76 20.65
C THR A 349 -4.46 -8.92 20.70
N VAL A 350 -4.74 -9.53 19.55
CA VAL A 350 -5.63 -10.68 19.42
C VAL A 350 -4.84 -11.94 19.07
N TYR A 351 -5.12 -13.05 19.76
CA TYR A 351 -4.58 -14.37 19.46
C TYR A 351 -5.70 -15.31 19.06
N ILE A 352 -5.56 -15.99 17.92
CA ILE A 352 -6.48 -17.06 17.52
C ILE A 352 -5.82 -18.41 17.79
N VAL A 353 -6.48 -19.23 18.61
CA VAL A 353 -6.03 -20.56 19.02
C VAL A 353 -6.95 -21.60 18.42
N TRP A 354 -6.41 -22.59 17.71
CA TRP A 354 -7.17 -23.74 17.22
C TRP A 354 -6.26 -24.95 17.03
N HIS A 355 -6.82 -26.17 17.11
CA HIS A 355 -6.02 -27.38 16.98
C HIS A 355 -5.52 -27.59 15.53
N PRO A 356 -4.29 -28.07 15.27
CA PRO A 356 -3.72 -28.16 13.92
C PRO A 356 -4.46 -29.13 12.99
N HIS A 357 -5.16 -30.12 13.56
CA HIS A 357 -5.97 -31.07 12.78
C HIS A 357 -7.38 -30.56 12.48
N TYR A 358 -7.74 -29.38 12.99
CA TYR A 358 -9.00 -28.74 12.64
C TYR A 358 -8.87 -28.00 11.30
N GLU A 359 -9.27 -28.67 10.21
CA GLU A 359 -9.09 -28.18 8.84
C GLU A 359 -9.76 -26.82 8.60
N GLU A 360 -10.95 -26.58 9.17
CA GLU A 360 -11.66 -25.30 9.02
C GLU A 360 -11.07 -24.18 9.88
N GLY A 361 -10.22 -24.47 10.87
CA GLY A 361 -9.68 -23.46 11.79
C GLY A 361 -8.94 -22.33 11.07
N GLN A 362 -8.21 -22.65 10.01
CA GLN A 362 -7.53 -21.66 9.17
C GLN A 362 -8.52 -20.72 8.46
N ARG A 363 -9.68 -21.22 8.02
CA ARG A 363 -10.71 -20.42 7.35
C ARG A 363 -11.25 -19.33 8.29
N PHE A 364 -11.59 -19.69 9.52
CA PHE A 364 -12.06 -18.74 10.54
C PHE A 364 -10.95 -17.76 10.95
N ALA A 365 -9.72 -18.25 11.11
CA ALA A 365 -8.58 -17.42 11.45
C ALA A 365 -8.29 -16.35 10.37
N ASN A 366 -8.36 -16.73 9.09
CA ASN A 366 -8.19 -15.81 7.97
C ASN A 366 -9.32 -14.77 7.92
N TYR A 367 -10.56 -15.19 8.17
CA TYR A 367 -11.72 -14.27 8.17
C TYR A 367 -11.60 -13.21 9.28
N LEU A 368 -11.19 -13.63 10.49
CA LEU A 368 -10.90 -12.73 11.61
C LEU A 368 -9.70 -11.82 11.34
N TYR A 369 -8.64 -12.34 10.71
CA TYR A 369 -7.47 -11.56 10.31
C TYR A 369 -7.88 -10.46 9.32
N SER A 370 -8.54 -10.80 8.22
CA SER A 370 -9.02 -9.85 7.22
C SER A 370 -9.97 -8.79 7.80
N TRP A 371 -10.69 -9.11 8.88
CA TRP A 371 -11.59 -8.17 9.55
C TRP A 371 -10.90 -7.20 10.51
N LEU A 372 -9.94 -7.66 11.31
CA LEU A 372 -9.34 -6.86 12.39
C LEU A 372 -8.01 -6.20 12.01
N THR A 373 -7.24 -6.80 11.11
CA THR A 373 -5.86 -6.37 10.82
C THR A 373 -5.81 -5.57 9.52
N ARG A 374 -5.56 -6.26 8.41
CA ARG A 374 -5.46 -5.74 7.06
C ARG A 374 -6.20 -6.72 6.17
N ASP A 375 -7.10 -6.20 5.36
CA ASP A 375 -7.74 -7.03 4.36
C ASP A 375 -6.72 -7.33 3.26
N VAL A 376 -6.21 -8.56 3.21
CA VAL A 376 -5.21 -8.96 2.21
C VAL A 376 -5.76 -8.83 0.79
N ARG A 377 -7.10 -8.85 0.62
CA ARG A 377 -7.80 -8.71 -0.66
C ARG A 377 -8.17 -7.26 -0.98
N ASN A 378 -8.14 -6.38 0.03
CA ASN A 378 -8.25 -4.94 -0.13
C ASN A 378 -7.28 -4.18 0.82
N PRO A 379 -5.98 -4.18 0.53
CA PRO A 379 -4.91 -3.47 1.23
C PRO A 379 -5.07 -1.94 1.29
N VAL A 380 -5.99 -1.34 0.53
CA VAL A 380 -6.39 0.07 0.64
C VAL A 380 -7.60 0.24 1.58
N SER A 381 -8.38 -0.82 1.83
CA SER A 381 -9.29 -0.87 2.99
C SER A 381 -8.47 -0.86 4.26
N ARG A 382 -8.62 0.24 4.98
CA ARG A 382 -7.99 0.44 6.27
C ARG A 382 -8.91 -0.17 7.31
N ARG A 383 -8.73 -1.49 7.41
CA ARG A 383 -9.06 -2.27 8.60
C ARG A 383 -8.36 -1.65 9.81
N ILE A 384 -8.86 -1.90 11.02
CA ILE A 384 -8.45 -1.18 12.25
C ILE A 384 -6.95 -1.37 12.57
N GLY A 385 -6.31 -2.40 12.01
CA GLY A 385 -4.87 -2.64 12.16
C GLY A 385 -4.51 -3.22 13.53
N ILE A 386 -5.46 -3.89 14.19
CA ILE A 386 -5.24 -4.51 15.51
C ILE A 386 -4.28 -5.70 15.33
N PRO A 387 -3.10 -5.74 16.00
CA PRO A 387 -2.20 -6.89 15.92
C PRO A 387 -2.89 -8.22 16.19
N LEU A 388 -2.74 -9.18 15.28
CA LEU A 388 -3.36 -10.50 15.39
C LEU A 388 -2.36 -11.62 15.09
N PHE A 389 -2.32 -12.63 15.96
CA PHE A 389 -1.38 -13.75 15.86
C PHE A 389 -2.09 -15.10 15.93
N PHE A 390 -1.50 -16.10 15.28
CA PHE A 390 -2.01 -17.47 15.31
C PHE A 390 -1.27 -18.34 16.33
N ARG A 391 -2.00 -19.25 16.96
CA ARG A 391 -1.52 -20.28 17.89
C ARG A 391 -2.17 -21.62 17.53
N ASN A 392 -1.72 -22.18 16.41
CA ASN A 392 -2.27 -23.40 15.82
C ASN A 392 -1.29 -24.57 15.72
N MET A 393 -0.01 -24.34 16.04
CA MET A 393 1.02 -25.37 16.04
C MET A 393 1.38 -25.79 17.46
N SER A 394 1.68 -27.07 17.62
CA SER A 394 2.24 -27.59 18.87
C SER A 394 3.76 -27.43 18.87
N ASP A 395 4.32 -27.01 20.01
CA ASP A 395 5.76 -27.08 20.24
C ASP A 395 6.22 -28.54 20.30
N ALA A 396 7.37 -28.83 19.69
CA ALA A 396 7.88 -30.19 19.54
C ALA A 396 8.23 -30.85 20.89
N LYS A 397 8.45 -30.08 21.97
CA LYS A 397 8.80 -30.59 23.29
C LYS A 397 7.59 -30.73 24.21
N SER A 398 6.69 -29.74 24.23
CA SER A 398 5.51 -29.76 25.11
C SER A 398 4.31 -30.49 24.50
N GLY A 399 4.22 -30.56 23.17
CA GLY A 399 3.03 -31.05 22.47
C GLY A 399 1.78 -30.17 22.64
N ALA A 400 1.97 -28.92 23.07
CA ALA A 400 0.96 -27.87 23.18
C ALA A 400 1.50 -26.57 22.54
N PRO A 401 0.66 -25.56 22.25
CA PRO A 401 1.13 -24.31 21.67
C PRO A 401 2.13 -23.54 22.55
N LEU A 402 2.88 -22.64 21.93
CA LEU A 402 3.74 -21.70 22.66
C LEU A 402 2.89 -20.78 23.56
N PRO A 403 3.37 -20.43 24.77
CA PRO A 403 2.69 -19.50 25.66
C PRO A 403 2.38 -18.16 24.99
N ILE A 404 1.28 -17.53 25.42
CA ILE A 404 0.91 -16.18 25.01
C ILE A 404 1.47 -15.17 26.03
N PRO A 405 2.25 -14.16 25.59
CA PRO A 405 2.74 -13.11 26.48
C PRO A 405 1.63 -12.06 26.69
N PHE A 406 0.95 -12.13 27.84
CA PHE A 406 -0.13 -11.21 28.18
C PHE A 406 0.38 -9.81 28.54
N ASP A 407 1.61 -9.71 29.06
CA ASP A 407 2.19 -8.45 29.54
C ASP A 407 2.76 -7.56 28.41
N ASP A 408 2.78 -8.05 27.17
CA ASP A 408 3.31 -7.31 26.01
C ASP A 408 2.28 -6.31 25.42
N SER A 409 1.05 -6.27 25.93
CA SER A 409 -0.03 -5.41 25.40
C SER A 409 -0.96 -4.95 26.53
N HIS A 410 -1.54 -3.77 26.40
CA HIS A 410 -2.53 -3.27 27.37
C HIS A 410 -3.73 -4.22 27.48
N HIS A 411 -4.17 -4.75 26.34
CA HIS A 411 -5.18 -5.79 26.26
C HIS A 411 -4.68 -6.96 25.42
N THR A 412 -4.93 -8.17 25.92
CA THR A 412 -4.70 -9.41 25.16
C THR A 412 -6.01 -10.17 25.12
N VAL A 413 -6.50 -10.40 23.92
CA VAL A 413 -7.72 -11.17 23.67
C VAL A 413 -7.33 -12.48 23.03
N VAL A 414 -7.78 -13.59 23.62
CA VAL A 414 -7.60 -14.93 23.04
C VAL A 414 -8.94 -15.41 22.51
N VAL A 415 -9.02 -15.71 21.23
CA VAL A 415 -10.15 -16.36 20.58
C VAL A 415 -9.82 -17.84 20.41
N ALA A 416 -10.45 -18.69 21.20
CA ALA A 416 -10.22 -20.14 21.16
C ALA A 416 -11.31 -20.82 20.31
N LEU A 417 -10.94 -21.30 19.12
CA LEU A 417 -11.83 -22.10 18.27
C LEU A 417 -11.83 -23.54 18.80
N VAL A 418 -12.86 -23.88 19.57
CA VAL A 418 -12.96 -25.17 20.25
C VAL A 418 -13.71 -26.16 19.36
N ASP A 419 -12.94 -27.03 18.71
CA ASP A 419 -13.41 -28.14 17.88
C ASP A 419 -13.19 -29.51 18.57
N ASP A 420 -13.68 -30.59 17.94
CA ASP A 420 -13.61 -31.94 18.48
C ASP A 420 -12.16 -32.44 18.71
N HIS A 421 -11.21 -32.03 17.87
CA HIS A 421 -9.80 -32.40 18.06
C HIS A 421 -9.16 -31.70 19.24
N LEU A 422 -9.53 -30.43 19.51
CA LEU A 422 -9.08 -29.71 20.69
C LEU A 422 -9.60 -30.39 21.96
N VAL A 423 -10.90 -30.72 21.97
CA VAL A 423 -11.56 -31.40 23.09
C VAL A 423 -10.96 -32.78 23.37
N ALA A 424 -10.60 -33.53 22.32
CA ALA A 424 -9.99 -34.85 22.45
C ALA A 424 -8.51 -34.83 22.90
N SER A 425 -7.92 -33.65 23.11
CA SER A 425 -6.49 -33.48 23.37
C SER A 425 -6.24 -32.89 24.76
N ASP A 426 -5.89 -33.75 25.72
CA ASP A 426 -5.61 -33.36 27.12
C ASP A 426 -4.58 -32.21 27.23
N ARG A 427 -3.60 -32.16 26.31
CA ARG A 427 -2.55 -31.14 26.30
C ARG A 427 -3.08 -29.78 25.87
N TRP A 428 -3.97 -29.74 24.87
CA TRP A 428 -4.55 -28.51 24.37
C TRP A 428 -5.62 -27.96 25.32
N ASP A 429 -6.39 -28.85 25.94
CA ASP A 429 -7.32 -28.49 27.00
C ASP A 429 -6.59 -27.92 28.23
N ALA A 430 -5.52 -28.59 28.70
CA ALA A 430 -4.68 -28.05 29.76
C ALA A 430 -4.09 -26.67 29.39
N TYR A 431 -3.65 -26.49 28.14
CA TYR A 431 -3.18 -25.20 27.64
C TYR A 431 -4.27 -24.11 27.72
N LEU A 432 -5.50 -24.39 27.26
CA LEU A 432 -6.62 -23.45 27.41
C LEU A 432 -6.93 -23.14 28.88
N GLY A 433 -6.82 -24.13 29.78
CA GLY A 433 -6.94 -23.95 31.22
C GLY A 433 -5.94 -22.91 31.76
N THR A 434 -4.69 -22.96 31.33
CA THR A 434 -3.67 -21.96 31.76
C THR A 434 -3.96 -20.56 31.22
N LEU A 435 -4.51 -20.43 30.01
CA LEU A 435 -4.92 -19.13 29.47
C LEU A 435 -6.11 -18.57 30.23
N TRP A 436 -7.07 -19.43 30.57
CA TRP A 436 -8.25 -19.07 31.35
C TRP A 436 -7.89 -18.48 32.71
N GLU A 437 -6.96 -19.10 33.43
CA GLU A 437 -6.49 -18.60 34.74
C GLU A 437 -5.96 -17.17 34.70
N LYS A 438 -5.35 -16.77 33.57
CA LYS A 438 -4.83 -15.40 33.36
C LYS A 438 -5.92 -14.39 32.96
N THR A 439 -7.05 -14.85 32.44
CA THR A 439 -8.14 -13.99 31.91
C THR A 439 -9.40 -13.95 32.76
N GLN A 440 -9.55 -14.85 33.74
CA GLN A 440 -10.81 -15.07 34.48
C GLN A 440 -11.22 -13.93 35.42
N SER A 441 -10.29 -13.06 35.85
CA SER A 441 -10.63 -11.97 36.76
C SER A 441 -11.55 -10.96 36.07
N PRO A 442 -12.69 -10.55 36.66
CA PRO A 442 -13.58 -9.53 36.10
C PRO A 442 -12.84 -8.21 35.79
N ASN A 443 -11.83 -7.88 36.60
CA ASN A 443 -10.99 -6.69 36.44
C ASN A 443 -9.73 -6.93 35.60
N SER A 444 -9.51 -8.15 35.09
CA SER A 444 -8.40 -8.40 34.16
C SER A 444 -8.57 -7.51 32.93
N PRO A 445 -7.51 -6.90 32.39
CA PRO A 445 -7.59 -6.23 31.11
C PRO A 445 -7.60 -7.24 29.94
N HIS A 446 -7.31 -8.51 30.20
CA HIS A 446 -7.25 -9.56 29.18
C HIS A 446 -8.53 -10.40 29.16
N ARG A 447 -8.86 -11.01 28.02
CA ARG A 447 -10.07 -11.84 27.85
C ARG A 447 -9.79 -13.09 27.03
N LEU A 448 -10.45 -14.19 27.39
CA LEU A 448 -10.53 -15.40 26.58
C LEU A 448 -11.98 -15.56 26.13
N PHE A 449 -12.20 -15.58 24.82
CA PHE A 449 -13.49 -15.84 24.18
C PHE A 449 -13.47 -17.25 23.59
N PRO A 450 -14.08 -18.24 24.26
CA PRO A 450 -14.20 -19.58 23.71
C PRO A 450 -15.33 -19.60 22.67
N VAL A 451 -15.05 -20.19 21.52
CA VAL A 451 -15.95 -20.30 20.37
C VAL A 451 -16.29 -21.77 20.17
N SER A 452 -17.58 -22.12 20.19
CA SER A 452 -18.00 -23.51 19.98
C SER A 452 -18.12 -23.80 18.48
N MET A 453 -17.14 -24.57 17.98
CA MET A 453 -17.07 -25.03 16.59
C MET A 453 -17.78 -26.36 16.38
N SER A 454 -18.13 -27.07 17.45
CA SER A 454 -18.90 -28.31 17.45
C SER A 454 -19.84 -28.39 18.65
N LEU A 455 -20.77 -29.37 18.60
CA LEU A 455 -21.66 -29.69 19.73
C LEU A 455 -20.89 -30.18 20.96
N TYR A 456 -19.70 -30.75 20.77
CA TYR A 456 -18.87 -31.30 21.85
C TYR A 456 -17.89 -30.29 22.43
N ALA A 457 -17.84 -29.05 21.90
CA ALA A 457 -16.94 -27.99 22.36
C ALA A 457 -17.03 -27.68 23.87
N PHE A 458 -18.16 -28.03 24.50
CA PHE A 458 -18.39 -27.81 25.94
C PHE A 458 -17.78 -28.91 26.83
N ASN A 459 -17.25 -29.99 26.26
CA ASN A 459 -16.73 -31.15 26.99
C ASN A 459 -15.24 -31.05 27.35
N LEU A 460 -14.71 -29.83 27.48
CA LEU A 460 -13.36 -29.61 27.99
C LEU A 460 -13.28 -30.00 29.48
N TYR A 461 -12.18 -30.61 29.91
CA TYR A 461 -11.88 -30.90 31.31
C TYR A 461 -11.33 -29.70 32.08
N SER A 462 -10.78 -28.70 31.38
CA SER A 462 -10.45 -27.41 32.00
C SER A 462 -11.69 -26.66 32.48
N ARG A 463 -11.51 -25.57 33.24
CA ARG A 463 -12.60 -24.73 33.75
C ARG A 463 -13.20 -23.78 32.70
N VAL A 464 -12.74 -23.83 31.45
CA VAL A 464 -13.24 -22.99 30.35
C VAL A 464 -14.76 -23.14 30.11
N PRO A 465 -15.39 -24.33 30.22
CA PRO A 465 -16.85 -24.48 30.09
C PRO A 465 -17.68 -23.74 31.14
N GLU A 466 -17.07 -23.17 32.18
CA GLU A 466 -17.78 -22.36 33.18
C GLU A 466 -18.26 -21.00 32.64
N VAL A 467 -17.79 -20.58 31.46
CA VAL A 467 -18.24 -19.34 30.79
C VAL A 467 -19.11 -19.58 29.57
N ASN A 468 -19.82 -18.53 29.14
CA ASN A 468 -20.63 -18.58 27.94
C ASN A 468 -19.75 -18.52 26.67
N PHE A 469 -19.95 -19.46 25.75
CA PHE A 469 -19.21 -19.53 24.48
C PHE A 469 -19.90 -18.68 23.42
N ILE A 470 -19.11 -18.14 22.49
CA ILE A 470 -19.65 -17.66 21.21
C ILE A 470 -20.08 -18.90 20.41
N ARG A 471 -21.38 -19.02 20.14
CA ARG A 471 -21.96 -20.18 19.46
C ARG A 471 -22.09 -19.94 17.98
N VAL A 472 -21.28 -20.65 17.19
CA VAL A 472 -21.35 -20.60 15.72
C VAL A 472 -21.73 -21.94 15.10
N HIS A 473 -21.48 -23.06 15.78
CA HIS A 473 -21.86 -24.39 15.29
C HIS A 473 -23.36 -24.58 15.06
N ASP A 474 -24.21 -23.80 15.74
CA ASP A 474 -25.67 -23.80 15.57
C ASP A 474 -26.12 -23.21 14.22
N LEU A 475 -25.23 -22.55 13.49
CA LEU A 475 -25.51 -21.87 12.23
C LEU A 475 -25.04 -22.69 11.03
N GLY A 476 -25.64 -22.47 9.87
CA GLY A 476 -25.17 -23.05 8.61
C GLY A 476 -23.73 -22.62 8.30
N LYS A 477 -22.90 -23.56 7.80
CA LYS A 477 -21.44 -23.39 7.64
C LYS A 477 -21.01 -22.05 7.00
N GLU A 478 -21.73 -21.60 5.97
CA GLU A 478 -21.40 -20.35 5.27
C GLU A 478 -21.63 -19.08 6.12
N ARG A 479 -22.54 -19.12 7.09
CA ARG A 479 -22.86 -17.98 7.96
C ARG A 479 -21.98 -17.92 9.21
N GLN A 480 -21.28 -19.01 9.54
CA GLN A 480 -20.49 -19.12 10.77
C GLN A 480 -19.37 -18.05 10.87
N PRO A 481 -18.57 -17.78 9.81
CA PRO A 481 -17.47 -16.80 9.91
C PRO A 481 -17.97 -15.38 10.18
N ALA A 482 -19.02 -14.94 9.48
CA ALA A 482 -19.63 -13.62 9.67
C ALA A 482 -20.23 -13.48 11.07
N ALA A 483 -20.93 -14.51 11.56
CA ALA A 483 -21.48 -14.50 12.92
C ALA A 483 -20.40 -14.46 14.01
N LEU A 484 -19.26 -15.14 13.80
CA LEU A 484 -18.10 -15.05 14.69
C LEU A 484 -17.54 -13.63 14.72
N VAL A 485 -17.29 -13.05 13.54
CA VAL A 485 -16.80 -11.67 13.41
C VAL A 485 -17.72 -10.69 14.12
N ARG A 486 -19.03 -10.77 13.89
CA ARG A 486 -20.04 -9.92 14.54
C ARG A 486 -19.96 -10.00 16.06
N SER A 487 -19.98 -11.22 16.58
CA SER A 487 -19.97 -11.49 18.02
C SER A 487 -18.66 -11.02 18.67
N LEU A 488 -17.53 -11.33 18.04
CA LEU A 488 -16.22 -10.91 18.52
C LEU A 488 -16.08 -9.38 18.49
N THR A 489 -16.45 -8.73 17.39
CA THR A 489 -16.38 -7.27 17.25
C THR A 489 -17.19 -6.58 18.35
N HIS A 490 -18.40 -7.08 18.62
CA HIS A 490 -19.22 -6.57 19.72
C HIS A 490 -18.53 -6.71 21.09
N GLU A 491 -17.92 -7.84 21.39
CA GLU A 491 -17.22 -8.05 22.66
C GLU A 491 -15.92 -7.21 22.76
N LEU A 492 -15.21 -7.00 21.65
CA LEU A 492 -14.08 -6.07 21.59
C LEU A 492 -14.53 -4.62 21.85
N CYS A 493 -15.65 -4.18 21.27
CA CYS A 493 -16.25 -2.88 21.57
C CYS A 493 -16.56 -2.74 23.06
N ARG A 494 -17.17 -3.77 23.68
CA ARG A 494 -17.49 -3.76 25.11
C ARG A 494 -16.24 -3.67 25.98
N LEU A 495 -15.18 -4.40 25.63
CA LEU A 495 -13.91 -4.37 26.34
C LEU A 495 -13.30 -2.97 26.34
N LEU A 496 -13.23 -2.30 25.19
CA LEU A 496 -12.60 -0.98 25.08
C LEU A 496 -13.50 0.15 25.62
N LEU A 497 -14.82 0.08 25.44
CA LEU A 497 -15.77 1.07 25.99
C LEU A 497 -15.90 1.02 27.51
N ALA A 498 -15.65 -0.15 28.12
CA ALA A 498 -15.68 -0.30 29.57
C ALA A 498 -14.68 0.62 30.29
N GLN A 499 -13.58 0.96 29.64
CA GLN A 499 -12.54 1.82 30.20
C GLN A 499 -12.91 3.30 30.19
N GLU A 500 -13.75 3.73 29.25
CA GLU A 500 -14.18 5.14 29.14
C GLU A 500 -15.32 5.50 30.10
N ARG A 501 -16.09 4.50 30.56
CA ARG A 501 -17.24 4.71 31.45
C ARG A 501 -16.81 4.70 32.91
N THR A 502 -16.58 5.87 33.49
CA THR A 502 -16.12 6.08 34.89
C THR A 502 -17.11 5.68 36.01
N VAL A 503 -18.19 4.95 35.70
CA VAL A 503 -19.13 4.46 36.73
C VAL A 503 -19.57 3.04 36.37
N VAL A 504 -18.86 2.06 36.90
CA VAL A 504 -19.46 0.73 37.12
C VAL A 504 -20.30 0.86 38.40
N PRO A 505 -21.61 0.59 38.38
CA PRO A 505 -22.38 0.44 39.61
C PRO A 505 -21.69 -0.64 40.43
N SER A 506 -21.20 -0.24 41.60
CA SER A 506 -20.57 -1.10 42.58
C SER A 506 -21.34 -2.41 42.79
N GLY A 507 -20.66 -3.55 42.67
CA GLY A 507 -21.00 -4.74 43.45
C GLY A 507 -21.59 -5.95 42.74
N THR A 508 -21.61 -6.03 41.41
CA THR A 508 -21.98 -7.28 40.72
C THR A 508 -21.05 -7.59 39.55
N ASP A 509 -20.45 -8.78 39.55
CA ASP A 509 -19.60 -9.37 38.50
C ASP A 509 -20.41 -9.63 37.21
N VAL A 510 -20.89 -8.57 36.55
CA VAL A 510 -21.76 -8.67 35.36
C VAL A 510 -21.09 -7.96 34.18
N SER A 511 -21.23 -8.55 32.99
CA SER A 511 -20.66 -8.08 31.71
C SER A 511 -20.93 -6.59 31.43
N PHE A 512 -19.97 -5.89 30.80
CA PHE A 512 -20.02 -4.45 30.51
C PHE A 512 -21.24 -4.02 29.69
N ALA A 513 -21.78 -2.80 29.86
CA ALA A 513 -22.99 -2.39 29.13
C ALA A 513 -22.81 -2.43 27.59
N PRO A 514 -23.79 -2.95 26.82
CA PRO A 514 -23.68 -3.15 25.37
C PRO A 514 -23.53 -1.84 24.60
N VAL A 515 -23.16 -1.94 23.32
CA VAL A 515 -23.15 -0.81 22.39
C VAL A 515 -24.59 -0.31 22.21
N LYS A 516 -24.80 1.00 22.39
CA LYS A 516 -26.10 1.66 22.19
C LYS A 516 -26.24 2.08 20.72
N LEU A 517 -27.41 1.83 20.13
CA LEU A 517 -27.70 2.18 18.74
C LEU A 517 -28.83 3.21 18.63
N PHE A 518 -28.68 4.19 17.75
CA PHE A 518 -29.70 5.15 17.38
C PHE A 518 -30.05 4.98 15.90
N LEU A 519 -31.32 4.69 15.61
CA LEU A 519 -31.81 4.47 14.24
C LEU A 519 -32.45 5.75 13.69
N SER A 520 -31.72 6.48 12.85
CA SER A 520 -32.25 7.66 12.14
C SER A 520 -32.95 7.22 10.85
N HIS A 521 -34.22 7.60 10.69
CA HIS A 521 -35.02 7.19 9.54
C HIS A 521 -36.14 8.19 9.25
N ALA A 522 -36.59 8.26 8.00
CA ALA A 522 -37.79 9.01 7.66
C ALA A 522 -39.04 8.17 7.93
N LYS A 523 -39.96 8.67 8.76
CA LYS A 523 -41.24 7.99 9.03
C LYS A 523 -42.11 7.69 7.79
N ARG A 524 -41.87 8.38 6.67
CA ARG A 524 -42.70 8.27 5.45
C ARG A 524 -42.48 6.95 4.72
N ASP A 525 -41.22 6.51 4.63
CA ASP A 525 -40.80 5.41 3.75
C ASP A 525 -39.64 4.57 4.34
N GLY A 526 -39.06 4.96 5.48
CA GLY A 526 -38.01 4.21 6.18
C GLY A 526 -38.47 3.49 7.45
N LEU A 527 -39.75 3.63 7.83
CA LEU A 527 -40.28 3.06 9.08
C LEU A 527 -40.15 1.53 9.10
N ASP A 528 -40.58 0.86 8.03
CA ASP A 528 -40.56 -0.59 7.94
C ASP A 528 -39.14 -1.14 8.14
N ILE A 529 -38.13 -0.55 7.48
CA ILE A 529 -36.72 -0.97 7.62
C ILE A 529 -36.26 -0.80 9.07
N ALA A 530 -36.57 0.34 9.67
CA ALA A 530 -36.17 0.65 11.03
C ALA A 530 -36.82 -0.30 12.06
N GLU A 531 -38.08 -0.69 11.86
CA GLU A 531 -38.77 -1.68 12.71
C GLU A 531 -38.17 -3.07 12.59
N HIS A 532 -37.84 -3.52 11.38
CA HIS A 532 -37.18 -4.82 11.18
C HIS A 532 -35.80 -4.85 11.86
N PHE A 533 -35.02 -3.77 11.76
CA PHE A 533 -33.75 -3.63 12.50
C PHE A 533 -33.97 -3.76 14.01
N ARG A 534 -34.91 -2.99 14.57
CA ARG A 534 -35.24 -3.02 16.01
C ARG A 534 -35.64 -4.43 16.46
N ASP A 535 -36.54 -5.07 15.73
CA ASP A 535 -37.05 -6.40 16.05
C ASP A 535 -35.95 -7.47 15.96
N TYR A 536 -35.08 -7.39 14.95
CA TYR A 536 -33.91 -8.26 14.83
C TYR A 536 -32.99 -8.09 16.05
N LEU A 537 -32.67 -6.84 16.42
CA LEU A 537 -31.80 -6.54 17.56
C LEU A 537 -32.36 -7.10 18.87
N TYR A 538 -33.65 -6.91 19.13
CA TYR A 538 -34.33 -7.42 20.32
C TYR A 538 -34.37 -8.95 20.40
N ARG A 539 -34.55 -9.63 19.25
CA ARG A 539 -34.69 -11.10 19.20
C ARG A 539 -33.37 -11.85 19.14
N LYS A 540 -32.33 -11.26 18.53
CA LYS A 540 -31.13 -11.99 18.09
C LYS A 540 -29.82 -11.46 18.67
N THR A 541 -29.81 -10.29 19.31
CA THR A 541 -28.56 -9.66 19.77
C THR A 541 -28.66 -9.20 21.23
N ALA A 542 -27.51 -8.94 21.84
CA ALA A 542 -27.42 -8.31 23.16
C ALA A 542 -27.37 -6.76 23.10
N LEU A 543 -27.51 -6.18 21.89
CA LEU A 543 -27.44 -4.74 21.66
C LEU A 543 -28.73 -4.05 22.13
N LYS A 544 -28.60 -2.79 22.57
CA LYS A 544 -29.75 -1.95 22.92
C LYS A 544 -29.96 -0.89 21.82
N SER A 545 -31.12 -0.92 21.18
CA SER A 545 -31.55 0.11 20.22
C SER A 545 -32.53 1.09 20.86
N PHE A 546 -32.40 2.37 20.53
CA PHE A 546 -33.40 3.40 20.83
C PHE A 546 -34.21 3.70 19.56
N PHE A 547 -35.55 3.70 19.68
CA PHE A 547 -36.48 3.79 18.55
C PHE A 547 -37.67 4.71 18.86
N ASP A 548 -37.70 5.86 18.21
CA ASP A 548 -38.82 6.81 18.11
C ASP A 548 -39.34 7.47 19.41
N ALA A 549 -40.12 8.56 19.24
CA ALA A 549 -40.61 9.54 20.20
C ALA A 549 -41.47 9.02 21.37
N ASN A 550 -41.77 7.72 21.45
CA ASN A 550 -42.57 7.15 22.53
C ASN A 550 -41.76 6.88 23.81
N ASP A 551 -40.42 6.88 23.72
CA ASP A 551 -39.52 6.82 24.87
C ASP A 551 -39.34 8.20 25.55
N ILE A 552 -39.87 9.27 24.94
CA ILE A 552 -39.79 10.65 25.43
C ILE A 552 -40.92 10.90 26.42
N ALA A 553 -40.55 11.14 27.69
CA ALA A 553 -41.54 11.46 28.71
C ALA A 553 -42.29 12.77 28.33
N PRO A 554 -43.62 12.82 28.50
CA PRO A 554 -44.38 14.05 28.26
C PRO A 554 -43.79 15.24 29.05
N SER A 555 -43.68 16.41 28.42
CA SER A 555 -43.12 17.67 28.97
C SER A 555 -41.59 17.85 28.90
N TYR A 556 -40.85 16.93 28.30
CA TYR A 556 -39.41 17.10 28.03
C TYR A 556 -39.17 17.70 26.63
N SER A 557 -38.04 18.39 26.45
CA SER A 557 -37.65 18.95 25.16
C SER A 557 -37.21 17.84 24.22
N PHE A 558 -38.02 17.59 23.20
CA PHE A 558 -37.74 16.62 22.13
C PHE A 558 -36.31 16.75 21.55
N ALA A 559 -35.81 17.99 21.41
CA ALA A 559 -34.47 18.25 20.89
C ALA A 559 -33.34 17.85 21.87
N GLU A 560 -33.53 18.11 23.17
CA GLU A 560 -32.51 17.77 24.19
C GLU A 560 -32.47 16.27 24.45
N GLU A 561 -33.61 15.60 24.33
CA GLU A 561 -33.68 14.15 24.51
C GLU A 561 -33.00 13.40 23.37
N ILE A 562 -33.26 13.77 22.10
CA ILE A 562 -32.53 13.22 20.95
C ILE A 562 -31.02 13.44 21.10
N LYS A 563 -30.63 14.65 21.52
CA LYS A 563 -29.22 14.97 21.75
C LYS A 563 -28.59 14.07 22.81
N ALA A 564 -29.28 13.84 23.94
CA ALA A 564 -28.82 12.96 25.00
C ALA A 564 -28.71 11.49 24.54
N GLN A 565 -29.63 11.02 23.68
CA GLN A 565 -29.58 9.66 23.15
C GLN A 565 -28.42 9.46 22.16
N ILE A 566 -28.16 10.44 21.28
CA ILE A 566 -27.07 10.37 20.30
C ILE A 566 -25.69 10.41 20.98
N GLN A 567 -25.54 11.18 22.07
CA GLN A 567 -24.27 11.41 22.74
C GLN A 567 -23.49 10.13 23.09
N ASP A 568 -24.20 9.05 23.44
CA ASP A 568 -23.59 7.76 23.83
C ASP A 568 -23.89 6.61 22.84
N ALA A 569 -24.47 6.91 21.67
CA ALA A 569 -24.91 5.91 20.71
C ALA A 569 -24.07 5.93 19.42
N ALA A 570 -24.01 4.79 18.75
CA ALA A 570 -23.64 4.71 17.35
C ALA A 570 -24.90 4.97 16.51
N VAL A 571 -24.76 5.68 15.40
CA VAL A 571 -25.89 6.13 14.59
C VAL A 571 -25.95 5.33 13.29
N LEU A 572 -27.13 4.77 12.98
CA LEU A 572 -27.43 4.15 11.70
C LEU A 572 -28.46 5.02 10.97
N ALA A 573 -28.07 5.55 9.82
CA ALA A 573 -28.90 6.42 8.98
C ALA A 573 -29.52 5.62 7.84
N ILE A 574 -30.83 5.41 7.85
CA ILE A 574 -31.55 4.70 6.79
C ILE A 574 -31.98 5.71 5.73
N GLN A 575 -31.13 5.93 4.73
CA GLN A 575 -31.33 6.92 3.67
C GLN A 575 -32.28 6.40 2.59
N THR A 576 -33.57 6.67 2.78
CA THR A 576 -34.65 6.49 1.79
C THR A 576 -34.91 7.77 0.97
N ASP A 577 -35.76 7.70 -0.06
CA ASP A 577 -36.11 8.82 -0.94
C ASP A 577 -36.58 10.07 -0.16
N ALA A 578 -37.29 9.91 0.97
CA ALA A 578 -37.70 11.03 1.82
C ALA A 578 -36.62 11.59 2.75
N TYR A 579 -35.55 10.85 3.01
CA TYR A 579 -34.68 11.07 4.16
C TYR A 579 -34.08 12.47 4.20
N ALA A 580 -33.45 12.89 3.11
CA ALA A 580 -32.78 14.18 3.00
C ALA A 580 -33.75 15.38 3.10
N SER A 581 -35.03 15.18 2.80
CA SER A 581 -36.07 16.23 2.91
C SER A 581 -36.55 16.45 4.35
N ARG A 582 -36.31 15.49 5.27
CA ARG A 582 -36.75 15.57 6.66
C ARG A 582 -35.78 16.39 7.50
N GLU A 583 -36.28 17.46 8.11
CA GLU A 583 -35.48 18.34 8.96
C GLU A 583 -34.85 17.60 10.15
N TRP A 584 -35.63 16.78 10.86
CA TRP A 584 -35.12 16.05 12.03
C TRP A 584 -34.04 15.03 11.66
N CYS A 585 -34.21 14.25 10.59
CA CYS A 585 -33.16 13.35 10.09
C CYS A 585 -31.87 14.12 9.79
N ARG A 586 -31.95 15.29 9.12
CA ARG A 586 -30.78 16.14 8.90
C ARG A 586 -30.15 16.61 10.22
N ARG A 587 -30.95 17.02 11.20
CA ARG A 587 -30.46 17.48 12.51
C ARG A 587 -29.76 16.38 13.29
N GLU A 588 -30.30 15.16 13.28
CA GLU A 588 -29.70 13.99 13.94
C GLU A 588 -28.30 13.69 13.39
N ILE A 589 -28.13 13.73 12.06
CA ILE A 589 -26.84 13.51 11.41
C ILE A 589 -25.84 14.64 11.72
N LEU A 590 -26.29 15.90 11.71
CA LEU A 590 -25.44 17.02 12.10
C LEU A 590 -24.99 16.92 13.56
N MET A 591 -25.88 16.52 14.47
CA MET A 591 -25.55 16.29 15.89
C MET A 591 -24.54 15.15 16.06
N ALA A 592 -24.77 14.02 15.39
CA ALA A 592 -23.86 12.88 15.42
C ALA A 592 -22.47 13.23 14.87
N LYS A 593 -22.42 14.03 13.79
CA LYS A 593 -21.16 14.53 13.22
C LYS A 593 -20.43 15.48 14.16
N GLN A 594 -21.14 16.43 14.77
CA GLN A 594 -20.58 17.37 15.76
C GLN A 594 -20.03 16.67 17.01
N MET A 595 -20.67 15.59 17.45
CA MET A 595 -20.29 14.84 18.65
C MET A 595 -19.29 13.70 18.39
N GLU A 596 -18.72 13.61 17.18
CA GLU A 596 -17.76 12.53 16.87
C GLU A 596 -18.31 11.12 17.08
N ARG A 597 -19.63 10.93 16.89
CA ARG A 597 -20.26 9.61 17.02
C ARG A 597 -19.98 8.73 15.80
N PRO A 598 -19.74 7.42 15.99
CA PRO A 598 -19.74 6.45 14.91
C PRO A 598 -21.06 6.51 14.13
N LEU A 599 -20.97 6.60 12.80
CA LEU A 599 -22.10 6.81 11.91
C LEU A 599 -21.94 5.95 10.66
N VAL A 600 -22.98 5.20 10.32
CA VAL A 600 -23.08 4.40 9.09
C VAL A 600 -24.35 4.79 8.34
N VAL A 601 -24.27 4.87 7.02
CA VAL A 601 -25.41 5.10 6.14
C VAL A 601 -25.83 3.78 5.50
N VAL A 602 -27.10 3.43 5.66
CA VAL A 602 -27.77 2.40 4.88
C VAL A 602 -28.47 3.12 3.73
N ASN A 603 -27.87 3.07 2.54
CA ASN A 603 -28.41 3.69 1.34
C ASN A 603 -29.54 2.83 0.78
N ALA A 604 -30.77 3.17 1.15
CA ALA A 604 -32.02 2.55 0.74
C ALA A 604 -32.82 3.45 -0.22
N LEU A 605 -32.13 4.23 -1.06
CA LEU A 605 -32.76 4.98 -2.14
C LEU A 605 -33.35 4.02 -3.17
N SER A 606 -34.63 4.24 -3.48
CA SER A 606 -35.39 3.44 -4.44
C SER A 606 -35.47 4.13 -5.79
N ASN A 607 -35.82 5.43 -5.81
CA ASN A 607 -35.99 6.16 -7.07
C ASN A 607 -35.04 7.35 -7.16
N ASN A 608 -35.21 8.32 -6.28
CA ASN A 608 -34.45 9.55 -6.28
C ASN A 608 -34.55 10.26 -4.92
N GLU A 609 -33.55 11.09 -4.64
CA GLU A 609 -33.65 12.12 -3.62
C GLU A 609 -33.92 13.48 -4.30
N GLU A 610 -34.86 14.27 -3.77
CA GLU A 610 -35.20 15.59 -4.34
C GLU A 610 -34.01 16.56 -4.25
N ARG A 611 -33.25 16.45 -3.16
CA ARG A 611 -32.02 17.19 -2.93
C ARG A 611 -31.10 16.36 -2.05
N SER A 612 -29.92 16.02 -2.56
CA SER A 612 -28.88 15.35 -1.81
C SER A 612 -28.48 16.14 -0.57
N PHE A 613 -28.40 15.45 0.57
CA PHE A 613 -27.92 16.04 1.81
C PHE A 613 -26.41 15.80 1.95
N PRO A 614 -25.56 16.83 1.80
CA PRO A 614 -24.12 16.64 1.64
C PRO A 614 -23.43 16.03 2.88
N TYR A 615 -24.00 16.21 4.07
CA TYR A 615 -23.42 15.70 5.32
C TYR A 615 -23.81 14.24 5.62
N LEU A 616 -24.21 13.47 4.61
CA LEU A 616 -24.18 12.01 4.63
C LEU A 616 -22.86 11.45 4.04
N GLY A 617 -21.96 12.32 3.56
CA GLY A 617 -20.62 11.96 3.07
C GLY A 617 -19.60 11.67 4.18
N ASN A 618 -18.39 11.26 3.76
CA ASN A 618 -17.24 10.81 4.57
C ASN A 618 -17.61 9.92 5.77
N VAL A 619 -18.59 9.02 5.55
CA VAL A 619 -18.96 7.94 6.47
C VAL A 619 -19.19 6.65 5.70
N ALA A 620 -18.99 5.52 6.37
CA ALA A 620 -19.18 4.22 5.73
C ALA A 620 -20.64 4.06 5.28
N THR A 621 -20.83 3.64 4.03
CA THR A 621 -22.16 3.51 3.40
C THR A 621 -22.35 2.10 2.87
N LEU A 622 -23.43 1.45 3.28
CA LEU A 622 -23.87 0.15 2.78
C LEU A 622 -25.04 0.35 1.81
N ARG A 623 -24.96 -0.24 0.61
CA ARG A 623 -26.09 -0.25 -0.33
C ARG A 623 -27.15 -1.24 0.13
N TRP A 624 -28.39 -0.77 0.28
CA TRP A 624 -29.55 -1.60 0.57
C TRP A 624 -30.27 -1.97 -0.73
N LYS A 625 -30.16 -3.23 -1.15
CA LYS A 625 -30.71 -3.72 -2.43
C LYS A 625 -32.18 -4.13 -2.27
N MET A 626 -33.07 -3.15 -2.06
CA MET A 626 -34.48 -3.37 -1.73
C MET A 626 -35.19 -4.33 -2.71
N ASP A 627 -34.93 -4.18 -4.02
CA ASP A 627 -35.52 -5.00 -5.08
C ASP A 627 -35.16 -6.50 -4.98
N GLN A 628 -34.06 -6.83 -4.32
CA GLN A 628 -33.59 -8.21 -4.13
C GLN A 628 -34.08 -8.81 -2.80
N ILE A 629 -34.49 -7.96 -1.87
CA ILE A 629 -34.77 -8.32 -0.46
C ILE A 629 -36.28 -8.50 -0.22
N GLN A 630 -37.13 -7.83 -0.99
CA GLN A 630 -38.55 -7.57 -0.66
C GLN A 630 -39.45 -8.80 -0.47
N GLU A 631 -38.99 -10.02 -0.77
CA GLU A 631 -39.77 -11.26 -0.65
C GLU A 631 -39.09 -12.37 0.16
N ASN A 632 -37.88 -12.14 0.69
CA ASN A 632 -37.12 -13.16 1.41
C ASN A 632 -36.61 -12.65 2.77
N LEU A 633 -37.27 -13.09 3.84
CA LEU A 633 -36.92 -12.75 5.23
C LEU A 633 -35.47 -13.12 5.58
N GLU A 634 -34.90 -14.18 5.00
CA GLU A 634 -33.51 -14.56 5.28
C GLU A 634 -32.53 -13.58 4.64
N LEU A 635 -32.78 -13.11 3.41
CA LEU A 635 -31.98 -12.07 2.76
C LEU A 635 -32.11 -10.73 3.50
N TYR A 636 -33.30 -10.45 4.05
CA TYR A 636 -33.54 -9.28 4.90
C TYR A 636 -32.68 -9.32 6.17
N ASP A 637 -32.69 -10.44 6.89
CA ASP A 637 -31.86 -10.64 8.08
C ASP A 637 -30.36 -10.51 7.75
N GLN A 638 -29.91 -11.05 6.60
CA GLN A 638 -28.51 -10.91 6.15
C GLN A 638 -28.13 -9.46 5.83
N ALA A 639 -29.05 -8.67 5.26
CA ALA A 639 -28.83 -7.25 5.02
C ALA A 639 -28.73 -6.47 6.35
N ILE A 640 -29.58 -6.79 7.33
CA ILE A 640 -29.48 -6.24 8.69
C ILE A 640 -28.13 -6.59 9.31
N GLU A 641 -27.75 -7.87 9.27
CA GLU A 641 -26.47 -8.37 9.78
C GLU A 641 -25.29 -7.61 9.18
N SER A 642 -25.28 -7.41 7.86
CA SER A 642 -24.21 -6.68 7.16
C SER A 642 -24.09 -5.22 7.61
N ALA A 643 -25.23 -4.54 7.81
CA ALA A 643 -25.23 -3.16 8.33
C ALA A 643 -24.78 -3.09 9.79
N LEU A 644 -25.16 -4.07 10.61
CA LEU A 644 -24.72 -4.17 12.00
C LEU A 644 -23.23 -4.46 12.09
N ASP A 645 -22.69 -5.33 11.24
CA ASP A 645 -21.27 -5.64 11.19
C ASP A 645 -20.47 -4.37 10.84
N LEU A 646 -20.91 -3.60 9.85
CA LEU A 646 -20.29 -2.32 9.49
C LEU A 646 -20.39 -1.27 10.60
N LEU A 647 -21.52 -1.18 11.29
CA LEU A 647 -21.71 -0.24 12.41
C LEU A 647 -20.84 -0.60 13.61
N LEU A 648 -20.79 -1.88 13.98
CA LEU A 648 -19.93 -2.37 15.05
C LEU A 648 -18.45 -2.16 14.72
N TYR A 649 -18.08 -2.33 13.46
CA TYR A 649 -16.74 -2.03 12.97
C TYR A 649 -16.39 -0.54 13.15
N GLU A 650 -17.27 0.39 12.75
CA GLU A 650 -17.04 1.83 12.95
C GLU A 650 -16.95 2.21 14.44
N VAL A 651 -17.72 1.55 15.31
CA VAL A 651 -17.60 1.71 16.77
C VAL A 651 -16.26 1.20 17.28
N LEU A 652 -15.84 0.02 16.86
CA LEU A 652 -14.55 -0.54 17.28
C LEU A 652 -13.40 0.34 16.82
N LYS A 653 -13.46 0.82 15.58
CA LYS A 653 -12.47 1.72 14.99
C LYS A 653 -12.36 3.02 15.76
N ASP A 654 -13.49 3.67 16.06
CA ASP A 654 -13.54 4.92 16.82
C ASP A 654 -12.89 4.77 18.21
N VAL A 655 -13.32 3.77 18.97
CA VAL A 655 -12.84 3.56 20.35
C VAL A 655 -11.37 3.12 20.36
N TYR A 656 -10.97 2.24 19.44
CA TYR A 656 -9.58 1.82 19.30
C TYR A 656 -8.67 2.99 18.92
N LEU A 657 -9.02 3.77 17.90
CA LEU A 657 -8.18 4.86 17.40
C LEU A 657 -8.00 5.98 18.44
N ARG A 658 -9.05 6.34 19.18
CA ARG A 658 -8.94 7.32 20.28
C ARG A 658 -7.88 6.94 21.30
N GLN A 659 -7.79 5.65 21.61
CA GLN A 659 -6.82 5.14 22.56
C GLN A 659 -5.44 4.96 21.92
N TYR A 660 -5.38 4.46 20.69
CA TYR A 660 -4.15 4.30 19.91
C TYR A 660 -3.44 5.64 19.66
N PHE A 661 -4.18 6.72 19.47
CA PHE A 661 -3.62 8.06 19.32
C PHE A 661 -2.86 8.53 20.56
N GLU A 662 -3.30 8.16 21.76
CA GLU A 662 -2.53 8.42 22.98
C GLU A 662 -1.22 7.63 23.02
N ASP A 663 -1.24 6.38 22.55
CA ASP A 663 -0.03 5.56 22.42
C ASP A 663 0.93 6.17 21.39
N LEU A 664 0.41 6.67 20.26
CA LEU A 664 1.18 7.38 19.24
C LEU A 664 1.78 8.69 19.76
N ARG A 665 1.05 9.43 20.59
CA ARG A 665 1.56 10.65 21.22
C ARG A 665 2.82 10.37 22.04
N GLN A 666 2.80 9.31 22.83
CA GLN A 666 3.98 8.85 23.59
C GLN A 666 5.06 8.30 22.67
N LEU A 667 4.67 7.55 21.64
CA LEU A 667 5.61 6.93 20.72
C LEU A 667 6.34 7.96 19.85
N PHE A 668 5.73 9.09 19.48
CA PHE A 668 6.34 10.07 18.59
C PHE A 668 6.73 11.38 19.28
N ASP A 669 6.70 11.43 20.62
CA ASP A 669 6.95 12.63 21.44
C ASP A 669 6.19 13.87 20.93
N LEU A 670 4.94 13.65 20.53
CA LEU A 670 4.15 14.68 19.85
C LEU A 670 3.70 15.79 20.82
N PRO A 671 3.63 17.05 20.36
CA PRO A 671 3.25 18.18 21.21
C PRO A 671 1.80 18.10 21.70
N GLU A 672 1.48 18.80 22.80
CA GLU A 672 0.11 18.89 23.34
C GLU A 672 -0.86 19.67 22.43
N THR A 673 -0.35 20.37 21.41
CA THR A 673 -1.11 21.18 20.46
C THR A 673 -1.70 20.36 19.30
N ILE A 674 -2.15 19.13 19.58
CA ILE A 674 -2.70 18.20 18.59
C ILE A 674 -4.15 17.88 18.90
N TYR A 675 -4.98 17.85 17.86
CA TYR A 675 -6.33 17.31 17.92
C TYR A 675 -6.40 15.97 17.21
N TRP A 676 -7.03 14.99 17.84
CA TRP A 676 -7.25 13.66 17.29
C TRP A 676 -8.69 13.53 16.84
N SER A 677 -8.88 13.20 15.57
CA SER A 677 -10.19 12.89 15.00
C SER A 677 -10.25 11.42 14.68
N SER A 678 -11.34 10.73 14.99
CA SER A 678 -11.55 9.33 14.62
C SER A 678 -12.11 9.15 13.21
N ARG A 679 -12.21 10.25 12.45
CA ARG A 679 -12.64 10.29 11.05
C ARG A 679 -11.94 11.40 10.27
N PRO A 680 -11.87 11.30 8.93
CA PRO A 680 -11.43 12.41 8.10
C PRO A 680 -12.22 13.69 8.42
N PRO A 681 -11.55 14.84 8.59
CA PRO A 681 -12.22 16.09 8.90
C PRO A 681 -13.03 16.57 7.69
N GLU A 682 -14.19 17.18 7.97
CA GLU A 682 -15.00 17.90 7.00
C GLU A 682 -15.12 19.38 7.43
N LEU A 683 -15.64 20.24 6.55
CA LEU A 683 -15.95 21.63 6.90
C LEU A 683 -16.81 21.75 8.16
N LEU A 684 -17.81 20.88 8.32
CA LEU A 684 -18.67 20.87 9.51
C LEU A 684 -17.88 20.56 10.78
N THR A 685 -16.96 19.59 10.72
CA THR A 685 -16.07 19.22 11.82
C THR A 685 -15.26 20.43 12.25
N LEU A 686 -14.61 21.11 11.31
CA LEU A 686 -13.76 22.28 11.59
C LEU A 686 -14.54 23.49 12.11
N LEU A 687 -15.75 23.74 11.58
CA LEU A 687 -16.65 24.77 12.08
C LEU A 687 -16.99 24.57 13.56
N HIS A 688 -17.20 23.32 13.98
CA HIS A 688 -17.46 23.01 15.39
C HIS A 688 -16.21 23.15 16.25
N LEU A 689 -15.06 22.68 15.74
CA LEU A 689 -13.80 22.69 16.47
C LEU A 689 -13.11 24.06 16.51
N GLN A 690 -13.50 25.03 15.69
CA GLN A 690 -12.79 26.31 15.54
C GLN A 690 -12.50 27.03 16.86
N LYS A 691 -13.45 26.99 17.82
CA LYS A 691 -13.25 27.56 19.15
C LYS A 691 -12.22 26.76 19.95
N THR A 692 -12.34 25.44 19.97
CA THR A 692 -11.42 24.51 20.64
C THR A 692 -10.01 24.65 20.07
N LEU A 693 -9.85 24.63 18.74
CA LEU A 693 -8.58 24.77 18.04
C LEU A 693 -7.87 26.08 18.44
N LYS A 694 -8.61 27.19 18.54
CA LYS A 694 -8.07 28.49 18.97
C LYS A 694 -7.74 28.54 20.46
N GLN A 695 -8.63 28.04 21.32
CA GLN A 695 -8.47 28.08 22.77
C GLN A 695 -7.32 27.20 23.26
N GLN A 696 -7.15 26.02 22.65
CA GLN A 696 -6.10 25.06 22.97
C GLN A 696 -4.85 25.25 22.10
N ASN A 697 -4.84 26.26 21.24
CA ASN A 697 -3.74 26.55 20.31
C ASN A 697 -3.29 25.31 19.51
N ILE A 698 -4.26 24.52 19.03
CA ILE A 698 -4.01 23.33 18.23
C ILE A 698 -3.37 23.75 16.89
N LYS A 699 -2.27 23.08 16.54
CA LYS A 699 -1.49 23.32 15.31
C LYS A 699 -1.56 22.17 14.33
N MET A 700 -1.95 20.98 14.78
CA MET A 700 -2.03 19.80 13.96
C MET A 700 -3.30 19.00 14.29
N LEU A 701 -3.98 18.53 13.26
CA LEU A 701 -5.12 17.62 13.35
C LEU A 701 -4.71 16.30 12.73
N ILE A 702 -4.70 15.26 13.56
CA ILE A 702 -4.40 13.90 13.14
C ILE A 702 -5.72 13.14 13.01
N TYR A 703 -5.93 12.51 11.86
CA TYR A 703 -7.12 11.74 11.54
C TYR A 703 -6.72 10.38 10.96
N PRO A 704 -7.65 9.42 10.86
CA PRO A 704 -7.33 8.11 10.33
C PRO A 704 -7.07 8.25 8.84
N ASP A 705 -5.89 7.80 8.47
CA ASP A 705 -5.56 7.13 7.23
C ASP A 705 -6.79 6.57 6.45
N PRO A 706 -7.01 6.89 5.14
CA PRO A 706 -6.15 7.67 4.22
C PRO A 706 -6.12 9.16 4.46
N PRO A 707 -5.04 9.83 4.00
CA PRO A 707 -5.12 11.26 3.79
C PRO A 707 -6.30 11.61 2.90
N ILE A 708 -7.03 12.67 3.24
CA ILE A 708 -8.01 13.29 2.35
C ILE A 708 -7.32 13.78 1.08
N GLY A 709 -8.07 13.82 -0.04
CA GLY A 709 -7.55 14.31 -1.32
C GLY A 709 -7.12 15.78 -1.25
N MET A 710 -6.28 16.21 -2.19
CA MET A 710 -5.80 17.60 -2.22
C MET A 710 -6.95 18.60 -2.37
N GLU A 711 -7.99 18.23 -3.11
CA GLU A 711 -9.18 19.05 -3.35
C GLU A 711 -9.96 19.31 -2.05
N GLU A 712 -10.13 18.28 -1.20
CA GLU A 712 -10.75 18.45 0.11
C GLU A 712 -9.83 19.24 1.04
N MET A 713 -8.53 18.95 1.01
CA MET A 713 -7.52 19.61 1.82
C MET A 713 -7.44 21.12 1.57
N GLU A 714 -7.51 21.57 0.31
CA GLU A 714 -7.54 22.99 -0.07
C GLU A 714 -8.75 23.72 0.55
N ILE A 715 -9.92 23.08 0.51
CA ILE A 715 -11.16 23.62 1.08
C ILE A 715 -11.05 23.77 2.60
N LEU A 716 -10.52 22.75 3.29
CA LEU A 716 -10.34 22.78 4.74
C LEU A 716 -9.29 23.81 5.15
N SER A 717 -8.17 23.87 4.44
CA SER A 717 -7.06 24.79 4.69
C SER A 717 -7.47 26.26 4.50
N ALA A 718 -8.41 26.55 3.60
CA ALA A 718 -8.97 27.90 3.44
C ALA A 718 -9.70 28.41 4.70
N LEU A 719 -10.27 27.51 5.52
CA LEU A 719 -10.96 27.87 6.77
C LEU A 719 -9.99 28.02 7.95
N VAL A 720 -8.92 27.22 7.97
CA VAL A 720 -7.94 27.14 9.06
C VAL A 720 -6.51 27.01 8.50
N PRO A 721 -5.94 28.09 7.92
CA PRO A 721 -4.66 28.02 7.19
C PRO A 721 -3.45 27.70 8.07
N ASP A 722 -3.56 27.91 9.38
CA ASP A 722 -2.50 27.63 10.36
C ASP A 722 -2.58 26.21 10.96
N LEU A 723 -3.51 25.36 10.48
CA LEU A 723 -3.71 24.00 10.97
C LEU A 723 -3.16 22.99 9.95
N GLU A 724 -2.20 22.19 10.39
CA GLU A 724 -1.68 21.06 9.62
C GLU A 724 -2.62 19.86 9.74
N PHE A 725 -2.91 19.19 8.61
CA PHE A 725 -3.67 17.94 8.61
C PHE A 725 -2.73 16.81 8.24
N THR A 726 -2.72 15.75 9.03
CA THR A 726 -1.86 14.59 8.79
C THR A 726 -2.53 13.30 9.27
N THR A 727 -1.95 12.16 8.90
CA THR A 727 -2.39 10.84 9.35
C THR A 727 -1.25 10.12 10.05
N PRO A 728 -1.52 9.06 10.85
CA PRO A 728 -0.47 8.30 11.52
C PRO A 728 0.69 7.86 10.64
N MET A 729 0.41 7.47 9.39
CA MET A 729 1.44 7.04 8.43
C MET A 729 2.49 8.13 8.10
N PHE A 730 2.15 9.42 8.24
CA PHE A 730 3.08 10.52 7.96
C PHE A 730 3.73 11.10 9.22
N LEU A 731 3.45 10.55 10.40
CA LEU A 731 4.12 10.97 11.63
C LEU A 731 5.61 10.60 11.60
N ARG A 732 6.44 11.54 11.99
CA ARG A 732 7.89 11.39 12.10
C ARG A 732 8.32 11.83 13.49
N ARG A 733 9.30 11.15 14.07
CA ARG A 733 9.99 11.60 15.27
C ARG A 733 10.97 12.73 14.96
#